data_AF-A0A8C8GCL8-F1
#
_entry.id   AF-A0A8C8GCL8-F1
#
_cell.length_a   1.000
_cell.length_b   1.000
_cell.length_c   1.000
_cell.angle_alpha   90.00
_cell.angle_beta   90.00
_cell.angle_gamma   90.00
#
_symmetry.space_group_name_H-M   'P 1'
#
loop_
_entity.id
_entity.type
_entity.pdbx_description
1 polymer ?
#
loop_
_entity_poly.entity_id
_entity_poly.type
_entity_poly.pdbx_seq_one_letter_code
_entity_poly.pdbx_strand_id
1 'polypeptide(L)'
;MTPVERSCRPLRQKGIRRTSRPGVAPQTMSACLLLAWKHRKSLFPARFCISSSLSLSLSFMLKYLRELCMYAPTGHSLCPPLGLESLRVKDPQLRASSYKRRGLGPHRGRLNIQSGIEDGDIYDGAWCAQYEDKKQWLEVDARRPTRFTGVILQGRSSIWRSVEVTVQFSNDTLVWQPAMNGTKEAVFEGNQDTETPVLALFNESATVARYIRINPQSWYENGTICLRAEVLGCTLPDPNNIYAWQQTEQGTKDKLDFRHHNYKEMRKLMKSVSEACPDITHIYSIGKSHMGLKMYVMEISDHPGKHELGEPEFRYVAGMHGNEALGRELLLNLMQYICQEYKLGNQRIVRLVKETRIHLLPSMNPDGYEMAFKKGSELAGWALGRYSYQGIDMNHNFADLNKVMWDAIEFDFQNNDKSKLINHYIPIPEYYTSEDAFVALETRAVINWMQNIPFVLSANLHGGELVVTYPFDRTEDWAPHDDTPTPDNSFFRWLATVYASTNQVMSNPDRRPCHNENFQRYNNIINGANWHTVQGSMNDFSYLHTNCFDVTVELSCDKFPHASELPIEWENNKESLLIYMEQVHRGLKGVIRDKDTEAGIADAIIKVDDIDHHIRSVADGDYWRLLNPGEYEVTVSAEGYNPSTRMCRVMYEHYPTICDFRLTKTPKQRLKEILAKGGKLPKDLQLRLRQLRLRKLRASTKAINSRRAAASRKARGS
;
A
#
# COMPACT_ATOMS: atom_id res chain seq x y z
N MET A 1 -21.48 51.43 11.91
CA MET A 1 -22.15 52.72 11.63
C MET A 1 -23.09 52.52 10.45
N THR A 2 -24.29 53.10 10.50
CA THR A 2 -25.16 53.38 9.33
C THR A 2 -24.49 54.43 8.41
N PRO A 3 -24.86 54.61 7.12
CA PRO A 3 -26.20 54.55 6.50
C PRO A 3 -26.39 53.43 5.43
N VAL A 4 -27.58 53.05 4.89
CA VAL A 4 -28.84 53.76 4.49
C VAL A 4 -28.65 54.52 3.15
N GLU A 5 -29.46 54.39 2.07
CA GLU A 5 -30.75 53.71 1.83
C GLU A 5 -31.10 53.56 0.30
N ARG A 6 -32.04 52.63 -0.04
CA ARG A 6 -33.10 52.69 -1.13
C ARG A 6 -32.68 53.01 -2.61
N SER A 7 -33.49 52.83 -3.68
CA SER A 7 -34.92 52.43 -3.81
C SER A 7 -35.26 51.67 -5.13
N CYS A 8 -36.20 50.71 -5.03
CA CYS A 8 -37.37 50.43 -5.91
C CYS A 8 -37.35 50.51 -7.47
N ARG A 9 -37.56 49.33 -8.11
CA ARG A 9 -38.74 48.90 -8.92
C ARG A 9 -39.75 49.98 -9.42
N PRO A 10 -40.39 49.85 -10.63
CA PRO A 10 -41.42 48.78 -10.83
C PRO A 10 -41.81 48.26 -12.26
N LEU A 11 -42.26 46.99 -12.27
CA LEU A 11 -43.48 46.39 -12.91
C LEU A 11 -43.86 46.52 -14.43
N ARG A 12 -44.06 45.34 -15.07
CA ARG A 12 -45.23 44.91 -15.92
C ARG A 12 -45.48 45.62 -17.28
N GLN A 13 -46.26 45.12 -18.27
CA GLN A 13 -47.00 43.85 -18.53
C GLN A 13 -47.31 43.70 -20.05
N LYS A 14 -47.44 42.45 -20.58
CA LYS A 14 -48.27 42.00 -21.75
C LYS A 14 -48.10 42.69 -23.14
N GLY A 15 -48.31 42.03 -24.31
CA GLY A 15 -48.51 40.60 -24.60
C GLY A 15 -49.23 40.30 -25.95
N ILE A 16 -49.00 39.09 -26.49
CA ILE A 16 -49.87 38.26 -27.37
C ILE A 16 -50.47 38.83 -28.69
N ARG A 17 -49.94 38.38 -29.85
CA ARG A 17 -50.62 37.73 -31.04
C ARG A 17 -49.57 37.58 -32.18
N ARG A 18 -49.36 36.41 -32.82
CA ARG A 18 -50.12 35.79 -33.95
C ARG A 18 -50.37 36.78 -35.11
N THR A 19 -49.97 36.55 -36.37
CA THR A 19 -49.33 35.39 -37.07
C THR A 19 -47.99 35.81 -37.73
N SER A 20 -47.34 35.24 -38.78
CA SER A 20 -47.63 34.16 -39.77
C SER A 20 -46.33 33.57 -40.37
N ARG A 21 -46.46 32.59 -41.29
CA ARG A 21 -45.42 32.07 -42.23
C ARG A 21 -45.61 32.69 -43.65
N PRO A 22 -44.75 32.44 -44.67
CA PRO A 22 -43.47 31.70 -44.71
C PRO A 22 -42.25 32.52 -45.24
N GLY A 23 -41.04 31.95 -45.21
CA GLY A 23 -39.85 32.55 -45.85
C GLY A 23 -38.59 31.68 -45.76
N VAL A 24 -37.82 31.62 -46.86
CA VAL A 24 -36.63 30.77 -47.08
C VAL A 24 -35.42 31.18 -46.22
N ALA A 25 -34.48 30.24 -46.04
CA ALA A 25 -33.27 30.34 -45.19
C ALA A 25 -32.25 31.42 -45.62
N PRO A 26 -31.41 31.92 -44.69
CA PRO A 26 -30.22 32.70 -45.00
C PRO A 26 -29.00 31.82 -45.32
N GLN A 27 -28.17 32.29 -46.25
CA GLN A 27 -26.76 31.92 -46.41
C GLN A 27 -25.86 33.05 -45.88
N THR A 28 -24.53 32.82 -45.86
CA THR A 28 -23.46 33.83 -45.65
C THR A 28 -23.37 34.36 -44.18
N MET A 29 -22.27 34.94 -43.66
CA MET A 29 -20.96 35.42 -44.14
C MET A 29 -19.86 35.10 -43.06
N SER A 30 -18.54 35.33 -43.21
CA SER A 30 -17.57 35.37 -44.35
C SER A 30 -16.15 35.74 -43.81
N ALA A 31 -15.08 35.37 -44.53
CA ALA A 31 -13.69 35.92 -44.49
C ALA A 31 -12.90 35.83 -43.15
N CYS A 32 -11.56 35.91 -43.05
CA CYS A 32 -10.43 36.15 -44.00
C CYS A 32 -9.40 34.98 -43.92
N LEU A 33 -8.51 34.64 -44.87
CA LEU A 33 -7.81 35.28 -46.00
C LEU A 33 -6.41 35.88 -45.65
N LEU A 34 -5.33 35.11 -45.91
CA LEU A 34 -3.91 35.44 -46.22
C LEU A 34 -3.12 34.08 -46.26
N LEU A 35 -2.62 33.56 -47.38
CA LEU A 35 -1.36 33.84 -48.12
C LEU A 35 -0.07 33.39 -47.39
N ALA A 36 0.91 32.68 -47.99
CA ALA A 36 1.01 32.08 -49.34
C ALA A 36 2.18 31.06 -49.49
N TRP A 37 2.08 30.15 -50.48
CA TRP A 37 3.17 29.37 -51.15
C TRP A 37 4.00 28.38 -50.29
N LYS A 38 4.55 27.24 -50.77
CA LYS A 38 4.91 26.68 -52.11
C LYS A 38 5.05 25.13 -51.96
N HIS A 39 5.33 24.21 -52.91
CA HIS A 39 5.58 24.16 -54.37
C HIS A 39 5.45 22.68 -54.89
N ARG A 40 5.12 22.45 -56.20
CA ARG A 40 5.18 21.17 -56.98
C ARG A 40 4.26 20.01 -56.51
N LYS A 41 3.26 19.55 -57.31
CA LYS A 41 3.27 18.72 -58.56
C LYS A 41 3.74 17.27 -58.30
N SER A 42 3.04 16.18 -58.70
CA SER A 42 2.18 15.90 -59.89
C SER A 42 0.96 14.97 -59.56
N LEU A 43 -0.23 15.11 -60.16
CA LEU A 43 -0.81 14.36 -61.33
C LEU A 43 -0.67 12.81 -61.23
N PHE A 44 -1.68 11.95 -61.47
CA PHE A 44 -2.92 12.02 -62.29
C PHE A 44 -4.11 11.22 -61.62
N PRO A 45 -5.30 10.95 -62.24
CA PRO A 45 -6.56 10.85 -61.48
C PRO A 45 -7.42 9.58 -61.68
N ALA A 46 -8.43 9.40 -60.83
CA ALA A 46 -9.66 8.68 -61.17
C ALA A 46 -10.88 9.35 -60.47
N ARG A 47 -11.96 9.59 -61.20
CA ARG A 47 -13.26 10.00 -60.63
C ARG A 47 -14.19 8.79 -60.62
N PHE A 48 -14.89 8.57 -59.50
CA PHE A 48 -16.28 8.12 -59.55
C PHE A 48 -17.05 8.72 -58.37
N CYS A 49 -18.07 9.53 -58.69
CA CYS A 49 -19.15 9.85 -57.78
C CYS A 49 -20.39 9.12 -58.29
N ILE A 50 -20.97 8.27 -57.44
CA ILE A 50 -22.37 7.84 -57.57
C ILE A 50 -23.09 8.33 -56.31
N SER A 51 -24.33 8.74 -56.47
CA SER A 51 -25.04 9.57 -55.50
C SER A 51 -26.19 8.84 -54.81
N SER A 52 -26.77 9.54 -53.83
CA SER A 52 -28.15 9.42 -53.34
C SER A 52 -28.57 8.20 -52.51
N SER A 53 -29.22 8.56 -51.38
CA SER A 53 -30.31 7.85 -50.69
C SER A 53 -30.09 6.42 -50.19
N LEU A 54 -29.94 6.29 -48.87
CA LEU A 54 -30.94 5.58 -48.05
C LEU A 54 -30.87 6.04 -46.58
N SER A 55 -31.90 6.74 -46.11
CA SER A 55 -32.01 7.21 -44.73
C SER A 55 -32.66 6.15 -43.85
N LEU A 56 -31.84 5.28 -43.25
CA LEU A 56 -32.31 4.21 -42.35
C LEU A 56 -31.73 4.35 -40.94
N SER A 57 -32.62 4.70 -40.01
CA SER A 57 -32.57 4.46 -38.56
C SER A 57 -31.20 4.41 -37.87
N LEU A 58 -30.86 5.48 -37.15
CA LEU A 58 -29.74 5.49 -36.19
C LEU A 58 -29.87 4.40 -35.11
N SER A 59 -31.10 3.95 -34.81
CA SER A 59 -31.37 2.84 -33.88
C SER A 59 -30.99 1.46 -34.45
N PHE A 60 -30.90 1.30 -35.78
CA PHE A 60 -30.33 0.09 -36.39
C PHE A 60 -28.80 0.12 -36.32
N MET A 61 -28.18 1.28 -36.61
CA MET A 61 -26.74 1.50 -36.38
C MET A 61 -26.33 1.25 -34.93
N LEU A 62 -27.11 1.70 -33.94
CA LEU A 62 -26.85 1.42 -32.52
C LEU A 62 -27.08 -0.04 -32.10
N LYS A 63 -27.78 -0.84 -32.90
CA LYS A 63 -27.91 -2.28 -32.69
C LYS A 63 -26.74 -3.03 -33.33
N TYR A 64 -26.43 -2.72 -34.59
CA TYR A 64 -25.28 -3.28 -35.29
C TYR A 64 -23.92 -2.89 -34.65
N LEU A 65 -23.78 -1.70 -34.08
CA LEU A 65 -22.59 -1.30 -33.31
C LEU A 65 -22.51 -1.96 -31.92
N ARG A 66 -23.60 -2.54 -31.41
CA ARG A 66 -23.55 -3.41 -30.22
C ARG A 66 -23.16 -4.85 -30.55
N GLU A 67 -23.38 -5.30 -31.79
CA GLU A 67 -23.02 -6.65 -32.26
C GLU A 67 -21.61 -6.66 -32.88
N LEU A 68 -21.23 -5.63 -33.65
CA LEU A 68 -19.88 -5.44 -34.21
C LEU A 68 -18.81 -5.05 -33.16
N CYS A 69 -19.20 -4.79 -31.91
CA CYS A 69 -18.26 -4.60 -30.80
C CYS A 69 -18.10 -5.88 -29.94
N MET A 70 -18.63 -7.02 -30.38
CA MET A 70 -18.45 -8.34 -29.74
C MET A 70 -17.68 -9.36 -30.60
N TYR A 71 -17.22 -8.96 -31.81
CA TYR A 71 -16.17 -9.70 -32.51
C TYR A 71 -14.80 -9.09 -32.20
N ALA A 72 -14.21 -9.57 -31.11
CA ALA A 72 -12.76 -9.73 -31.10
C ALA A 72 -12.36 -10.66 -32.28
N PRO A 73 -11.17 -10.52 -32.86
CA PRO A 73 -10.65 -11.58 -33.72
C PRO A 73 -10.61 -12.89 -32.92
N THR A 74 -10.79 -14.04 -33.58
CA THR A 74 -10.76 -15.36 -32.96
C THR A 74 -9.34 -15.79 -32.60
N GLY A 75 -8.67 -14.99 -31.76
CA GLY A 75 -7.44 -15.38 -31.09
C GLY A 75 -7.76 -16.38 -29.98
N HIS A 76 -7.13 -17.55 -30.03
CA HIS A 76 -7.28 -18.55 -28.98
C HIS A 76 -6.83 -17.97 -27.64
N SER A 77 -7.65 -18.09 -26.60
CA SER A 77 -7.29 -17.62 -25.26
C SER A 77 -6.04 -18.34 -24.79
N LEU A 78 -4.98 -17.56 -24.53
CA LEU A 78 -3.75 -18.02 -23.92
C LEU A 78 -4.09 -18.71 -22.59
N CYS A 79 -3.46 -19.84 -22.30
CA CYS A 79 -3.70 -20.52 -21.05
C CYS A 79 -2.99 -19.81 -19.88
N PRO A 80 -3.54 -19.89 -18.65
CA PRO A 80 -2.88 -19.34 -17.47
C PRO A 80 -1.53 -20.03 -17.21
N PRO A 81 -0.64 -19.42 -16.42
CA PRO A 81 0.48 -20.13 -15.81
C PRO A 81 -0.01 -21.33 -14.99
N LEU A 82 0.81 -22.38 -14.91
CA LEU A 82 0.55 -23.51 -14.02
C LEU A 82 0.92 -23.18 -12.57
N GLY A 83 1.73 -22.15 -12.35
CA GLY A 83 2.17 -21.66 -11.05
C GLY A 83 3.47 -22.31 -10.60
N LEU A 84 4.50 -22.22 -11.44
CA LEU A 84 5.88 -22.39 -11.03
C LEU A 84 6.31 -21.22 -10.14
N GLU A 85 5.91 -19.98 -10.44
CA GLU A 85 6.18 -18.81 -9.58
C GLU A 85 5.36 -18.85 -8.28
N SER A 86 4.02 -18.89 -8.39
CA SER A 86 3.07 -18.95 -7.26
C SER A 86 3.07 -20.26 -6.46
N LEU A 87 4.06 -21.13 -6.68
CA LEU A 87 4.27 -22.43 -6.03
C LEU A 87 3.14 -23.48 -6.13
N ARG A 88 2.06 -23.21 -6.89
CA ARG A 88 0.98 -24.18 -7.17
C ARG A 88 1.51 -25.51 -7.73
N VAL A 89 2.50 -25.45 -8.63
CA VAL A 89 3.30 -26.61 -9.04
C VAL A 89 4.24 -26.96 -7.90
N LYS A 90 4.02 -28.10 -7.24
CA LYS A 90 4.84 -28.53 -6.09
C LYS A 90 6.16 -29.12 -6.54
N ASP A 91 7.22 -29.02 -5.72
CA ASP A 91 8.57 -29.49 -6.07
C ASP A 91 8.63 -30.95 -6.62
N PRO A 92 7.83 -31.94 -6.15
CA PRO A 92 7.79 -33.28 -6.72
C PRO A 92 7.15 -33.40 -8.12
N GLN A 93 6.73 -32.30 -8.74
CA GLN A 93 6.34 -32.20 -10.15
C GLN A 93 7.49 -31.72 -11.05
N LEU A 94 8.59 -31.23 -10.47
CA LEU A 94 9.73 -30.67 -11.19
C LEU A 94 10.90 -31.65 -11.19
N ARG A 95 11.41 -31.95 -12.39
CA ARG A 95 12.55 -32.87 -12.61
C ARG A 95 13.54 -32.26 -13.59
N ALA A 96 14.76 -32.77 -13.61
CA ALA A 96 15.75 -32.37 -14.61
C ALA A 96 16.64 -33.55 -15.01
N SER A 97 17.28 -33.42 -16.18
CA SER A 97 18.32 -34.33 -16.67
C SER A 97 19.50 -34.46 -15.71
N SER A 98 19.92 -33.34 -15.11
CA SER A 98 21.00 -33.23 -14.13
C SER A 98 20.94 -31.86 -13.43
N TYR A 99 21.71 -31.67 -12.36
CA TYR A 99 21.89 -30.36 -11.72
C TYR A 99 23.23 -30.27 -10.96
N LYS A 100 23.87 -29.09 -10.90
CA LYS A 100 25.22 -28.93 -10.30
C LYS A 100 25.27 -29.10 -8.77
N ARG A 101 24.25 -28.63 -8.04
CA ARG A 101 24.09 -28.79 -6.58
C ARG A 101 22.62 -28.72 -6.19
N ARG A 102 22.27 -29.09 -4.94
CA ARG A 102 20.88 -29.02 -4.45
C ARG A 102 20.26 -27.63 -4.66
N GLY A 103 20.99 -26.56 -4.34
CA GLY A 103 20.54 -25.18 -4.57
C GLY A 103 20.26 -24.83 -6.03
N LEU A 104 20.80 -25.60 -7.00
CA LEU A 104 20.59 -25.44 -8.44
C LEU A 104 19.68 -26.54 -9.04
N GLY A 105 18.89 -27.21 -8.20
CA GLY A 105 18.00 -28.30 -8.60
C GLY A 105 16.74 -27.84 -9.37
N PRO A 106 15.97 -28.78 -9.95
CA PRO A 106 14.78 -28.46 -10.76
C PRO A 106 13.71 -27.66 -10.01
N HIS A 107 13.60 -27.83 -8.69
CA HIS A 107 12.71 -27.05 -7.83
C HIS A 107 13.02 -25.54 -7.78
N ARG A 108 14.18 -25.13 -8.32
CA ARG A 108 14.67 -23.75 -8.42
C ARG A 108 14.62 -23.23 -9.87
N GLY A 109 14.16 -24.04 -10.83
CA GLY A 109 13.94 -23.62 -12.22
C GLY A 109 12.64 -22.83 -12.45
N ARG A 110 12.24 -22.00 -11.46
CA ARG A 110 10.96 -21.29 -11.42
C ARG A 110 11.15 -19.82 -11.79
N LEU A 111 10.17 -19.23 -12.48
CA LEU A 111 10.16 -17.80 -12.80
C LEU A 111 10.27 -16.96 -11.51
N ASN A 112 10.99 -15.84 -11.61
CA ASN A 112 11.23 -14.81 -10.59
C ASN A 112 11.81 -15.28 -9.24
N ILE A 113 12.18 -16.55 -9.08
CA ILE A 113 12.77 -17.04 -7.83
C ILE A 113 14.09 -16.33 -7.52
N GLN A 114 14.27 -15.90 -6.27
CA GLN A 114 15.46 -15.19 -5.80
C GLN A 114 16.49 -16.15 -5.19
N SER A 115 17.77 -15.80 -5.37
CA SER A 115 18.91 -16.47 -4.73
C SER A 115 19.15 -15.97 -3.31
N GLY A 116 19.89 -16.75 -2.50
CA GLY A 116 20.60 -16.19 -1.35
C GLY A 116 21.75 -15.24 -1.75
N ILE A 117 22.44 -14.72 -0.74
CA ILE A 117 23.48 -13.68 -0.89
C ILE A 117 24.79 -14.24 -1.48
N GLU A 118 25.12 -15.51 -1.18
CA GLU A 118 26.37 -16.14 -1.60
C GLU A 118 26.15 -17.13 -2.75
N ASP A 119 27.01 -17.07 -3.78
CA ASP A 119 27.02 -17.97 -4.96
C ASP A 119 27.55 -19.39 -4.60
N GLY A 120 27.13 -19.89 -3.44
CA GLY A 120 27.64 -21.07 -2.73
C GLY A 120 26.55 -22.01 -2.17
N ASP A 121 25.36 -21.48 -1.89
CA ASP A 121 24.47 -21.97 -0.84
C ASP A 121 23.45 -23.07 -1.25
N ILE A 122 22.46 -23.27 -0.38
CA ILE A 122 21.34 -24.22 -0.56
C ILE A 122 20.12 -23.62 -1.29
N TYR A 123 20.13 -22.32 -1.61
CA TYR A 123 19.03 -21.53 -2.16
C TYR A 123 19.49 -20.70 -3.36
N ASP A 124 20.11 -21.37 -4.33
CA ASP A 124 20.74 -20.75 -5.49
C ASP A 124 19.69 -20.40 -6.59
N GLY A 125 20.00 -19.43 -7.46
CA GLY A 125 19.02 -18.60 -8.18
C GLY A 125 18.37 -19.15 -9.46
N ALA A 126 18.50 -20.45 -9.75
CA ALA A 126 17.94 -21.09 -10.95
C ALA A 126 17.98 -22.62 -10.85
N TRP A 127 17.42 -23.32 -11.84
CA TRP A 127 17.97 -24.64 -12.19
C TRP A 127 19.21 -24.45 -13.07
N CYS A 128 20.29 -25.18 -12.79
CA CYS A 128 21.47 -25.26 -13.66
C CYS A 128 21.97 -26.70 -13.80
N ALA A 129 22.15 -27.16 -15.03
CA ALA A 129 22.54 -28.53 -15.36
C ALA A 129 24.01 -28.84 -15.00
N GLN A 130 24.30 -30.09 -14.63
CA GLN A 130 25.65 -30.57 -14.32
C GLN A 130 26.58 -30.66 -15.54
N TYR A 131 26.00 -30.90 -16.72
CA TYR A 131 26.73 -31.13 -17.96
C TYR A 131 26.33 -30.10 -19.01
N GLU A 132 27.31 -29.56 -19.73
CA GLU A 132 27.10 -28.59 -20.81
C GLU A 132 26.96 -29.34 -22.16
N ASP A 133 25.82 -30.04 -22.35
CA ASP A 133 25.45 -30.68 -23.62
C ASP A 133 23.97 -30.45 -24.00
N LYS A 134 23.61 -30.69 -25.28
CA LYS A 134 22.24 -30.46 -25.79
C LYS A 134 21.22 -31.54 -25.34
N LYS A 135 21.57 -32.40 -24.38
CA LYS A 135 20.66 -33.43 -23.82
C LYS A 135 20.02 -32.99 -22.51
N GLN A 136 20.35 -31.80 -22.01
CA GLN A 136 19.80 -31.30 -20.76
C GLN A 136 18.36 -30.83 -20.92
N TRP A 137 17.57 -30.99 -19.85
CA TRP A 137 16.17 -30.57 -19.82
C TRP A 137 15.69 -30.29 -18.39
N LEU A 138 14.72 -29.38 -18.29
CA LEU A 138 13.83 -29.20 -17.13
C LEU A 138 12.45 -29.78 -17.50
N GLU A 139 11.86 -30.60 -16.64
CA GLU A 139 10.59 -31.33 -16.85
C GLU A 139 9.55 -30.91 -15.82
N VAL A 140 8.30 -30.72 -16.27
CA VAL A 140 7.15 -30.40 -15.43
C VAL A 140 6.03 -31.43 -15.63
N ASP A 141 5.61 -32.09 -14.54
CA ASP A 141 4.42 -32.95 -14.49
C ASP A 141 3.17 -32.11 -14.17
N ALA A 142 2.32 -31.86 -15.17
CA ALA A 142 1.05 -31.14 -14.99
C ALA A 142 -0.04 -31.99 -14.28
N ARG A 143 0.29 -33.23 -13.85
CA ARG A 143 -0.56 -34.24 -13.19
C ARG A 143 -1.73 -34.78 -14.02
N ARG A 144 -2.28 -33.99 -14.95
CA ARG A 144 -3.43 -34.29 -15.81
C ARG A 144 -3.13 -33.93 -17.27
N PRO A 145 -3.86 -34.49 -18.25
CA PRO A 145 -3.82 -34.02 -19.64
C PRO A 145 -4.07 -32.51 -19.69
N THR A 146 -3.13 -31.77 -20.27
CA THR A 146 -3.05 -30.31 -20.25
C THR A 146 -2.74 -29.83 -21.66
N ARG A 147 -3.51 -28.85 -22.15
CA ARG A 147 -3.24 -28.16 -23.41
C ARG A 147 -2.20 -27.08 -23.14
N PHE A 148 -0.94 -27.35 -23.46
CA PHE A 148 0.14 -26.37 -23.33
C PHE A 148 0.06 -25.34 -24.47
N THR A 149 0.31 -24.06 -24.16
CA THR A 149 0.29 -22.96 -25.14
C THR A 149 1.56 -22.13 -25.20
N GLY A 150 2.46 -22.28 -24.23
CA GLY A 150 3.76 -21.62 -24.24
C GLY A 150 4.56 -21.88 -22.96
N VAL A 151 5.76 -21.31 -22.93
CA VAL A 151 6.59 -21.18 -21.72
C VAL A 151 7.11 -19.75 -21.62
N ILE A 152 7.40 -19.31 -20.41
CA ILE A 152 8.08 -18.05 -20.14
C ILE A 152 9.46 -18.39 -19.57
N LEU A 153 10.50 -17.75 -20.09
CA LEU A 153 11.91 -18.05 -19.82
C LEU A 153 12.61 -16.82 -19.24
N GLN A 154 13.48 -17.05 -18.26
CA GLN A 154 14.23 -16.01 -17.54
C GLN A 154 15.62 -16.56 -17.13
N GLY A 155 16.61 -15.68 -16.99
CA GLY A 155 17.97 -16.08 -16.65
C GLY A 155 18.14 -16.48 -15.18
N ARG A 156 19.32 -16.96 -14.78
CA ARG A 156 19.69 -17.07 -13.36
C ARG A 156 19.90 -15.68 -12.78
N SER A 157 19.43 -15.45 -11.55
CA SER A 157 19.53 -14.14 -10.87
C SER A 157 20.96 -13.59 -10.78
N SER A 158 21.96 -14.44 -10.54
CA SER A 158 23.36 -14.00 -10.44
C SER A 158 24.13 -14.02 -11.78
N ILE A 159 24.08 -15.10 -12.56
CA ILE A 159 24.93 -15.26 -13.78
C ILE A 159 24.24 -15.99 -14.95
N TRP A 160 24.01 -15.25 -16.04
CA TRP A 160 24.11 -15.56 -17.49
C TRP A 160 24.55 -16.98 -17.93
N ARG A 161 24.05 -17.62 -19.00
CA ARG A 161 22.99 -17.31 -20.01
C ARG A 161 22.63 -18.61 -20.78
N SER A 162 21.36 -18.84 -21.09
CA SER A 162 20.89 -19.80 -22.12
C SER A 162 20.16 -19.01 -23.22
N VAL A 163 20.43 -19.28 -24.51
CA VAL A 163 20.04 -18.37 -25.62
C VAL A 163 18.88 -18.91 -26.47
N GLU A 164 18.83 -20.22 -26.70
CA GLU A 164 17.75 -20.89 -27.44
C GLU A 164 17.32 -22.17 -26.70
N VAL A 165 16.04 -22.51 -26.78
CA VAL A 165 15.49 -23.79 -26.29
C VAL A 165 14.62 -24.46 -27.35
N THR A 166 14.51 -25.79 -27.32
CA THR A 166 13.34 -26.50 -27.88
C THR A 166 12.46 -27.00 -26.75
N VAL A 167 11.25 -27.44 -27.07
CA VAL A 167 10.27 -27.97 -26.10
C VAL A 167 9.81 -29.34 -26.54
N GLN A 168 9.62 -30.26 -25.60
CA GLN A 168 9.19 -31.63 -25.87
C GLN A 168 8.02 -32.02 -24.95
N PHE A 169 7.13 -32.89 -25.43
CA PHE A 169 5.91 -33.30 -24.74
C PHE A 169 5.81 -34.82 -24.60
N SER A 170 5.19 -35.30 -23.51
CA SER A 170 4.96 -36.73 -23.27
C SER A 170 3.72 -36.99 -22.41
N ASN A 171 3.18 -38.22 -22.49
CA ASN A 171 2.11 -38.72 -21.63
C ASN A 171 2.56 -39.84 -20.68
N ASP A 172 3.71 -40.47 -20.94
CA ASP A 172 4.24 -41.65 -20.23
C ASP A 172 5.66 -41.47 -19.70
N THR A 173 6.32 -40.34 -20.00
CA THR A 173 7.75 -40.04 -19.81
C THR A 173 8.74 -40.90 -20.61
N LEU A 174 8.26 -41.82 -21.44
CA LEU A 174 9.07 -42.70 -22.28
C LEU A 174 9.15 -42.18 -23.72
N VAL A 175 8.00 -41.87 -24.32
CA VAL A 175 7.91 -41.34 -25.68
C VAL A 175 7.77 -39.82 -25.62
N TRP A 176 8.67 -39.12 -26.31
CA TRP A 176 8.74 -37.65 -26.34
C TRP A 176 8.56 -37.15 -27.77
N GLN A 177 7.68 -36.15 -27.94
CA GLN A 177 7.40 -35.50 -29.22
C GLN A 177 7.81 -34.02 -29.13
N PRO A 178 8.65 -33.50 -30.04
CA PRO A 178 9.04 -32.09 -30.02
C PRO A 178 7.88 -31.17 -30.43
N ALA A 179 7.91 -29.94 -29.91
CA ALA A 179 7.12 -28.84 -30.43
C ALA A 179 7.48 -28.59 -31.90
N MET A 180 6.49 -28.37 -32.76
CA MET A 180 6.70 -28.19 -34.20
C MET A 180 6.33 -26.78 -34.67
N ASN A 181 7.19 -26.17 -35.47
CA ASN A 181 6.89 -24.99 -36.26
C ASN A 181 6.68 -25.43 -37.72
N GLY A 182 5.43 -25.80 -38.05
CA GLY A 182 5.10 -26.43 -39.33
C GLY A 182 5.68 -27.85 -39.40
N THR A 183 6.67 -28.07 -40.26
CA THR A 183 7.32 -29.37 -40.49
C THR A 183 8.70 -29.50 -39.87
N LYS A 184 9.12 -28.55 -39.03
CA LYS A 184 10.41 -28.54 -38.32
C LYS A 184 10.20 -28.46 -36.81
N GLU A 185 11.14 -28.97 -36.03
CA GLU A 185 11.19 -28.72 -34.58
C GLU A 185 11.26 -27.20 -34.32
N ALA A 186 10.46 -26.73 -33.35
CA ALA A 186 10.37 -25.35 -32.97
C ALA A 186 11.51 -25.00 -31.99
N VAL A 187 12.42 -24.13 -32.45
CA VAL A 187 13.40 -23.45 -31.61
C VAL A 187 12.80 -22.11 -31.17
N PHE A 188 12.92 -21.80 -29.89
CA PHE A 188 12.44 -20.57 -29.27
C PHE A 188 13.61 -19.78 -28.71
N GLU A 189 13.61 -18.46 -28.93
CA GLU A 189 14.57 -17.56 -28.31
C GLU A 189 14.31 -17.48 -26.79
N GLY A 190 15.37 -17.61 -26.00
CA GLY A 190 15.33 -17.48 -24.56
C GLY A 190 15.38 -16.03 -24.08
N ASN A 191 15.46 -15.86 -22.77
CA ASN A 191 15.82 -14.57 -22.18
C ASN A 191 17.22 -14.12 -22.63
N GLN A 192 17.45 -12.81 -22.65
CA GLN A 192 18.79 -12.28 -22.87
C GLN A 192 19.47 -11.93 -21.55
N ASP A 193 19.03 -10.91 -20.83
CA ASP A 193 19.54 -10.58 -19.49
C ASP A 193 19.03 -11.55 -18.40
N THR A 194 19.41 -11.30 -17.14
CA THR A 194 19.10 -12.17 -16.00
C THR A 194 17.64 -12.10 -15.56
N GLU A 195 17.00 -10.93 -15.65
CA GLU A 195 15.70 -10.65 -15.02
C GLU A 195 14.53 -10.53 -15.99
N THR A 196 14.73 -10.19 -17.26
CA THR A 196 13.61 -9.99 -18.22
C THR A 196 12.94 -11.31 -18.60
N PRO A 197 11.64 -11.49 -18.30
CA PRO A 197 10.89 -12.67 -18.78
C PRO A 197 10.61 -12.57 -20.29
N VAL A 198 10.86 -13.65 -21.02
CA VAL A 198 10.59 -13.79 -22.46
C VAL A 198 9.56 -14.88 -22.70
N LEU A 199 8.49 -14.54 -23.41
CA LEU A 199 7.37 -15.43 -23.74
C LEU A 199 7.62 -16.18 -25.05
N ALA A 200 7.68 -17.51 -24.97
CA ALA A 200 7.73 -18.42 -26.11
C ALA A 200 6.37 -19.12 -26.30
N LEU A 201 5.61 -18.70 -27.32
CA LEU A 201 4.31 -19.29 -27.65
C LEU A 201 4.43 -20.49 -28.59
N PHE A 202 3.56 -21.48 -28.40
CA PHE A 202 3.47 -22.65 -29.26
C PHE A 202 2.42 -22.45 -30.36
N ASN A 203 2.68 -22.97 -31.56
CA ASN A 203 1.78 -22.83 -32.70
C ASN A 203 0.41 -23.51 -32.46
N GLU A 204 -0.60 -23.08 -33.23
CA GLU A 204 -2.04 -23.36 -33.03
C GLU A 204 -2.43 -24.85 -32.97
N SER A 205 -1.57 -25.76 -33.43
CA SER A 205 -1.65 -27.20 -33.17
C SER A 205 -1.31 -27.52 -31.70
N ALA A 206 -2.12 -26.99 -30.77
CA ALA A 206 -1.82 -26.94 -29.35
C ALA A 206 -1.68 -28.34 -28.72
N THR A 207 -0.47 -28.69 -28.32
CA THR A 207 -0.15 -30.04 -27.82
C THR A 207 -0.84 -30.33 -26.50
N VAL A 208 -1.66 -31.39 -26.49
CA VAL A 208 -2.25 -31.96 -25.28
C VAL A 208 -1.32 -33.06 -24.77
N ALA A 209 -0.75 -32.84 -23.60
CA ALA A 209 0.15 -33.79 -22.94
C ALA A 209 0.03 -33.69 -21.41
N ARG A 210 0.62 -34.65 -20.67
CA ARG A 210 0.76 -34.54 -19.21
C ARG A 210 2.09 -33.92 -18.79
N TYR A 211 3.16 -34.21 -19.54
CA TYR A 211 4.51 -33.77 -19.26
C TYR A 211 5.02 -32.84 -20.36
N ILE A 212 5.75 -31.82 -19.94
CA ILE A 212 6.50 -30.90 -20.81
C ILE A 212 7.97 -30.89 -20.37
N ARG A 213 8.88 -30.80 -21.34
CA ARG A 213 10.31 -30.55 -21.14
C ARG A 213 10.73 -29.29 -21.88
N ILE A 214 11.60 -28.51 -21.26
CA ILE A 214 12.31 -27.37 -21.85
C ILE A 214 13.76 -27.81 -22.03
N ASN A 215 14.26 -27.79 -23.27
CA ASN A 215 15.52 -28.40 -23.69
C ASN A 215 16.49 -27.33 -24.25
N PRO A 216 17.44 -26.81 -23.45
CA PRO A 216 18.40 -25.80 -23.91
C PRO A 216 19.27 -26.27 -25.09
N GLN A 217 19.30 -25.47 -26.16
CA GLN A 217 20.03 -25.76 -27.39
C GLN A 217 21.30 -24.95 -27.55
N SER A 218 21.38 -23.75 -26.94
CA SER A 218 22.57 -22.92 -26.96
C SER A 218 22.71 -22.13 -25.66
N TRP A 219 23.96 -21.90 -25.28
CA TRP A 219 24.40 -21.19 -24.08
C TRP A 219 25.71 -20.48 -24.42
N TYR A 220 26.19 -19.61 -23.52
CA TYR A 220 27.44 -18.88 -23.74
C TYR A 220 28.66 -19.82 -23.71
N GLU A 221 29.68 -19.58 -24.55
CA GLU A 221 30.82 -20.51 -24.72
C GLU A 221 31.60 -20.81 -23.43
N ASN A 222 31.65 -19.85 -22.50
CA ASN A 222 32.24 -20.01 -21.15
C ASN A 222 31.17 -20.00 -20.04
N GLY A 223 29.91 -20.32 -20.36
CA GLY A 223 28.77 -20.28 -19.46
C GLY A 223 28.21 -21.66 -19.10
N THR A 224 27.33 -21.71 -18.08
CA THR A 224 26.60 -22.91 -17.69
C THR A 224 25.16 -22.86 -18.23
N ILE A 225 24.61 -24.02 -18.60
CA ILE A 225 23.19 -24.17 -18.91
C ILE A 225 22.36 -23.92 -17.63
N CYS A 226 21.71 -22.77 -17.57
CA CYS A 226 20.85 -22.33 -16.46
C CYS A 226 19.57 -21.67 -16.99
N LEU A 227 18.44 -21.87 -16.32
CA LEU A 227 17.20 -21.11 -16.55
C LEU A 227 16.23 -21.10 -15.35
N ARG A 228 15.40 -20.06 -15.31
CA ARG A 228 14.15 -19.91 -14.57
C ARG A 228 12.98 -19.98 -15.58
N ALA A 229 11.86 -20.61 -15.23
CA ALA A 229 10.73 -20.75 -16.15
C ALA A 229 9.33 -20.78 -15.50
N GLU A 230 8.32 -20.45 -16.29
CA GLU A 230 6.90 -20.69 -16.04
C GLU A 230 6.28 -21.39 -17.27
N VAL A 231 5.20 -22.15 -17.07
CA VAL A 231 4.55 -22.96 -18.11
C VAL A 231 3.10 -22.51 -18.28
N LEU A 232 2.69 -22.19 -19.51
CA LEU A 232 1.31 -21.78 -19.81
C LEU A 232 0.51 -23.00 -20.29
N GLY A 233 -0.53 -23.38 -19.54
CA GLY A 233 -1.26 -24.63 -19.81
C GLY A 233 -2.68 -24.69 -19.24
N CYS A 234 -3.65 -25.08 -20.07
CA CYS A 234 -5.03 -25.30 -19.66
C CYS A 234 -5.22 -26.77 -19.32
N THR A 235 -5.47 -27.13 -18.06
CA THR A 235 -5.86 -28.52 -17.73
C THR A 235 -7.17 -28.86 -18.45
N LEU A 236 -7.26 -30.06 -19.03
CA LEU A 236 -8.48 -30.52 -19.68
C LEU A 236 -9.44 -31.13 -18.66
N PRO A 237 -10.77 -30.94 -18.80
CA PRO A 237 -11.75 -31.65 -17.99
C PRO A 237 -11.69 -33.14 -18.27
N ASP A 238 -11.63 -33.96 -17.22
CA ASP A 238 -11.73 -35.42 -17.33
C ASP A 238 -13.21 -35.82 -17.38
N PRO A 239 -13.72 -36.33 -18.52
CA PRO A 239 -15.14 -36.69 -18.67
C PRO A 239 -15.54 -37.91 -17.83
N ASN A 240 -14.58 -38.66 -17.29
CA ASN A 240 -14.82 -39.84 -16.45
C ASN A 240 -14.56 -39.56 -14.96
N ASN A 241 -14.18 -38.34 -14.57
CA ASN A 241 -13.88 -38.04 -13.17
C ASN A 241 -15.14 -38.03 -12.29
N ILE A 242 -15.37 -39.17 -11.64
CA ILE A 242 -16.44 -39.36 -10.64
C ILE A 242 -16.31 -38.37 -9.47
N TYR A 243 -15.11 -37.89 -9.16
CA TYR A 243 -14.82 -36.96 -8.05
C TYR A 243 -14.79 -35.49 -8.52
N ALA A 244 -15.78 -35.04 -9.29
CA ALA A 244 -15.84 -33.66 -9.79
C ALA A 244 -15.83 -32.62 -8.65
N TRP A 245 -16.36 -32.97 -7.48
CA TRP A 245 -16.34 -32.17 -6.24
C TRP A 245 -14.94 -31.99 -5.61
N GLN A 246 -13.90 -32.67 -6.10
CA GLN A 246 -12.49 -32.40 -5.78
C GLN A 246 -11.76 -31.62 -6.90
N GLN A 247 -12.47 -31.25 -7.98
CA GLN A 247 -11.86 -30.60 -9.15
C GLN A 247 -12.35 -29.18 -9.44
N THR A 248 -13.37 -28.69 -8.74
CA THR A 248 -13.41 -27.24 -8.49
C THR A 248 -12.16 -26.88 -7.70
N GLU A 249 -11.28 -26.08 -8.31
CA GLU A 249 -10.46 -25.12 -7.54
C GLU A 249 -11.38 -24.42 -6.53
N GLN A 250 -10.91 -24.13 -5.32
CA GLN A 250 -11.75 -23.53 -4.27
C GLN A 250 -12.01 -22.06 -4.58
N GLY A 251 -12.80 -21.82 -5.63
CA GLY A 251 -13.34 -20.53 -5.97
C GLY A 251 -14.19 -20.02 -4.82
N THR A 252 -13.89 -18.80 -4.41
CA THR A 252 -14.68 -18.03 -3.47
C THR A 252 -16.19 -18.08 -3.77
N LYS A 253 -16.98 -18.07 -2.71
CA LYS A 253 -18.45 -17.95 -2.81
C LYS A 253 -18.90 -16.50 -3.04
N ASP A 254 -17.98 -15.55 -2.84
CA ASP A 254 -18.25 -14.12 -2.84
C ASP A 254 -18.28 -13.61 -4.29
N LYS A 255 -19.29 -12.80 -4.64
CA LYS A 255 -19.52 -12.38 -6.03
C LYS A 255 -18.88 -11.01 -6.28
N LEU A 256 -17.55 -11.02 -6.36
CA LEU A 256 -16.70 -9.83 -6.54
C LEU A 256 -16.06 -9.85 -7.96
N ASP A 257 -15.61 -8.68 -8.44
CA ASP A 257 -14.87 -8.56 -9.71
C ASP A 257 -13.42 -9.04 -9.52
N PHE A 258 -13.12 -10.30 -9.87
CA PHE A 258 -11.79 -10.91 -9.76
C PHE A 258 -11.03 -10.87 -11.09
N ARG A 259 -10.17 -9.86 -11.21
CA ARG A 259 -9.24 -9.61 -12.32
C ARG A 259 -8.35 -8.43 -11.94
N HIS A 260 -7.29 -8.21 -12.71
CA HIS A 260 -6.48 -7.01 -12.55
C HIS A 260 -7.19 -5.75 -13.07
N HIS A 261 -7.08 -4.65 -12.32
CA HIS A 261 -7.75 -3.38 -12.59
C HIS A 261 -6.77 -2.28 -12.95
N ASN A 262 -6.69 -1.92 -14.25
CA ASN A 262 -6.02 -0.67 -14.65
C ASN A 262 -6.64 0.56 -13.96
N TYR A 263 -5.92 1.67 -13.92
CA TYR A 263 -6.30 2.87 -13.17
C TYR A 263 -7.71 3.41 -13.51
N LYS A 264 -8.15 3.26 -14.76
CA LYS A 264 -9.50 3.65 -15.21
C LYS A 264 -10.58 2.70 -14.66
N GLU A 265 -10.29 1.41 -14.59
CA GLU A 265 -11.20 0.38 -14.10
C GLU A 265 -11.25 0.30 -12.58
N MET A 266 -10.12 0.46 -11.89
CA MET A 266 -10.04 0.67 -10.43
C MET A 266 -11.01 1.78 -10.00
N ARG A 267 -10.91 2.95 -10.65
CA ARG A 267 -11.81 4.09 -10.40
C ARG A 267 -13.28 3.80 -10.73
N LYS A 268 -13.55 2.99 -11.76
CA LYS A 268 -14.91 2.58 -12.12
C LYS A 268 -15.51 1.65 -11.06
N LEU A 269 -14.72 0.69 -10.56
CA LEU A 269 -15.10 -0.23 -9.51
C LEU A 269 -15.37 0.52 -8.20
N MET A 270 -14.43 1.34 -7.73
CA MET A 270 -14.61 2.20 -6.54
C MET A 270 -15.90 3.01 -6.67
N LYS A 271 -16.10 3.71 -7.80
CA LYS A 271 -17.34 4.47 -8.04
C LYS A 271 -18.60 3.60 -7.98
N SER A 272 -18.57 2.38 -8.53
CA SER A 272 -19.73 1.47 -8.47
C SER A 272 -20.02 0.92 -7.07
N VAL A 273 -18.99 0.74 -6.23
CA VAL A 273 -19.19 0.42 -4.79
C VAL A 273 -19.86 1.57 -4.08
N SER A 274 -19.40 2.81 -4.30
CA SER A 274 -19.99 3.99 -3.66
C SER A 274 -21.40 4.31 -4.18
N GLU A 275 -21.69 4.04 -5.45
CA GLU A 275 -23.06 4.10 -5.99
C GLU A 275 -23.97 2.98 -5.45
N ALA A 276 -23.41 1.87 -4.96
CA ALA A 276 -24.15 0.78 -4.34
C ALA A 276 -24.35 0.95 -2.82
N CYS A 277 -23.46 1.67 -2.15
CA CYS A 277 -23.44 1.93 -0.70
C CYS A 277 -23.17 3.41 -0.37
N PRO A 278 -23.97 4.37 -0.89
CA PRO A 278 -23.67 5.80 -0.76
C PRO A 278 -23.77 6.30 0.69
N ASP A 279 -24.63 5.68 1.51
CA ASP A 279 -24.86 6.08 2.89
C ASP A 279 -23.69 5.76 3.83
N ILE A 280 -22.78 4.86 3.41
CA ILE A 280 -21.63 4.40 4.21
C ILE A 280 -20.27 4.52 3.50
N THR A 281 -20.19 5.24 2.38
CA THR A 281 -18.92 5.38 1.63
C THR A 281 -18.66 6.79 1.12
N HIS A 282 -17.38 7.16 1.05
CA HIS A 282 -16.95 8.42 0.45
C HIS A 282 -15.62 8.22 -0.31
N ILE A 283 -15.54 8.73 -1.54
CA ILE A 283 -14.33 8.63 -2.37
C ILE A 283 -13.66 9.99 -2.46
N TYR A 284 -12.50 10.10 -1.82
CA TYR A 284 -11.65 11.30 -1.89
C TYR A 284 -10.27 10.98 -2.49
N SER A 285 -9.40 11.98 -2.56
CA SER A 285 -8.08 11.87 -3.16
C SER A 285 -7.04 12.63 -2.35
N ILE A 286 -5.99 11.93 -1.91
CA ILE A 286 -4.94 12.48 -1.04
C ILE A 286 -3.90 13.33 -1.79
N GLY A 287 -3.82 13.16 -3.11
CA GLY A 287 -2.85 13.84 -3.96
C GLY A 287 -2.85 13.30 -5.38
N LYS A 288 -1.77 13.56 -6.12
CA LYS A 288 -1.51 12.97 -7.44
C LYS A 288 -0.11 12.36 -7.48
N SER A 289 0.04 11.32 -8.28
CA SER A 289 1.34 10.82 -8.72
C SER A 289 2.06 11.79 -9.65
N HIS A 290 3.31 11.48 -10.00
CA HIS A 290 4.10 12.24 -10.95
C HIS A 290 3.42 12.41 -12.33
N MET A 291 2.84 11.35 -12.90
CA MET A 291 2.07 11.42 -14.15
C MET A 291 0.68 12.07 -13.99
N GLY A 292 0.37 12.60 -12.80
CA GLY A 292 -0.86 13.33 -12.51
C GLY A 292 -2.07 12.46 -12.19
N LEU A 293 -1.89 11.15 -12.00
CA LEU A 293 -2.95 10.23 -11.62
C LEU A 293 -3.31 10.49 -10.15
N LYS A 294 -4.58 10.82 -9.88
CA LYS A 294 -5.09 10.97 -8.52
C LYS A 294 -4.95 9.66 -7.75
N MET A 295 -4.24 9.69 -6.62
CA MET A 295 -4.32 8.63 -5.61
C MET A 295 -5.68 8.76 -4.93
N TYR A 296 -6.50 7.71 -5.00
CA TYR A 296 -7.87 7.67 -4.49
C TYR A 296 -7.94 6.82 -3.23
N VAL A 297 -8.73 7.25 -2.26
CA VAL A 297 -9.04 6.49 -1.04
C VAL A 297 -10.54 6.20 -1.03
N MET A 298 -10.92 4.99 -0.63
CA MET A 298 -12.29 4.67 -0.22
C MET A 298 -12.39 4.80 1.29
N GLU A 299 -13.19 5.76 1.75
CA GLU A 299 -13.64 5.87 3.14
C GLU A 299 -14.89 5.00 3.34
N ILE A 300 -14.95 4.27 4.46
CA ILE A 300 -16.11 3.48 4.88
C ILE A 300 -16.35 3.68 6.39
N SER A 301 -17.51 4.20 6.76
CA SER A 301 -18.05 4.44 8.12
C SER A 301 -19.56 4.65 7.99
N ASP A 302 -20.36 4.65 9.05
CA ASP A 302 -21.78 5.07 8.97
C ASP A 302 -22.00 6.59 9.03
N HIS A 303 -20.95 7.39 9.26
CA HIS A 303 -20.97 8.85 9.09
C HIS A 303 -19.81 9.38 8.20
N PRO A 304 -19.73 8.95 6.92
CA PRO A 304 -18.59 9.24 6.07
C PRO A 304 -18.43 10.75 5.77
N GLY A 305 -17.17 11.19 5.72
CA GLY A 305 -16.73 12.57 5.54
C GLY A 305 -16.37 13.30 6.85
N LYS A 306 -16.57 12.69 8.03
CA LYS A 306 -16.36 13.32 9.34
C LYS A 306 -15.81 12.29 10.36
N HIS A 307 -14.89 12.73 11.22
CA HIS A 307 -14.44 11.99 12.40
C HIS A 307 -15.49 12.01 13.54
N GLU A 308 -15.66 10.92 14.28
CA GLU A 308 -16.60 10.82 15.42
C GLU A 308 -15.86 10.57 16.74
N LEU A 309 -16.30 11.25 17.82
CA LEU A 309 -15.63 11.22 19.13
C LEU A 309 -15.52 9.78 19.68
N GLY A 310 -14.30 9.25 19.73
CA GLY A 310 -14.00 7.89 20.19
C GLY A 310 -14.14 6.79 19.12
N GLU A 311 -14.48 7.12 17.88
CA GLU A 311 -14.39 6.23 16.71
C GLU A 311 -12.93 6.20 16.21
N PRO A 312 -12.22 5.06 16.28
CA PRO A 312 -10.86 4.98 15.75
C PRO A 312 -10.84 5.05 14.21
N GLU A 313 -9.82 5.75 13.69
CA GLU A 313 -9.50 5.75 12.27
C GLU A 313 -8.53 4.59 11.96
N PHE A 314 -8.89 3.75 10.98
CA PHE A 314 -8.09 2.64 10.47
C PHE A 314 -7.70 2.88 9.01
N ARG A 315 -6.56 2.36 8.53
CA ARG A 315 -6.26 2.29 7.09
C ARG A 315 -5.63 0.99 6.59
N TYR A 316 -5.84 0.71 5.31
CA TYR A 316 -4.92 -0.12 4.53
C TYR A 316 -4.32 0.69 3.38
N VAL A 317 -3.03 0.48 3.13
CA VAL A 317 -2.32 0.99 1.96
C VAL A 317 -1.86 -0.18 1.09
N ALA A 318 -1.99 -0.07 -0.22
CA ALA A 318 -1.53 -1.11 -1.15
C ALA A 318 -0.89 -0.52 -2.41
N GLY A 319 -0.10 -1.35 -3.10
CA GLY A 319 0.56 -0.96 -4.34
C GLY A 319 1.50 0.23 -4.14
N MET A 320 2.24 0.25 -3.03
CA MET A 320 3.41 1.13 -2.82
C MET A 320 4.49 0.84 -3.86
N HIS A 321 4.67 -0.43 -4.18
CA HIS A 321 5.32 -0.87 -5.40
C HIS A 321 4.26 -1.25 -6.43
N GLY A 322 4.41 -0.76 -7.66
CA GLY A 322 3.37 -0.89 -8.68
C GLY A 322 3.23 -2.31 -9.24
N ASN A 323 4.28 -3.14 -9.17
CA ASN A 323 4.22 -4.56 -9.54
C ASN A 323 3.83 -5.49 -8.38
N GLU A 324 3.59 -4.97 -7.17
CA GLU A 324 3.11 -5.73 -6.01
C GLU A 324 1.58 -5.64 -5.99
N ALA A 325 0.98 -6.31 -6.96
CA ALA A 325 -0.39 -6.08 -7.41
C ALA A 325 -1.46 -6.74 -6.53
N LEU A 326 -1.15 -7.83 -5.81
CA LEU A 326 -2.17 -8.57 -5.06
C LEU A 326 -2.87 -7.69 -4.01
N GLY A 327 -2.11 -6.89 -3.24
CA GLY A 327 -2.67 -5.98 -2.24
C GLY A 327 -3.69 -4.98 -2.81
N ARG A 328 -3.45 -4.47 -4.02
CA ARG A 328 -4.39 -3.56 -4.71
C ARG A 328 -5.72 -4.25 -4.94
N GLU A 329 -5.70 -5.43 -5.57
CA GLU A 329 -6.92 -6.14 -5.94
C GLU A 329 -7.66 -6.64 -4.69
N LEU A 330 -6.94 -7.12 -3.67
CA LEU A 330 -7.53 -7.45 -2.35
C LEU A 330 -8.28 -6.27 -1.72
N LEU A 331 -7.76 -5.03 -1.79
CA LEU A 331 -8.50 -3.87 -1.27
C LEU A 331 -9.72 -3.51 -2.14
N LEU A 332 -9.67 -3.70 -3.46
CA LEU A 332 -10.84 -3.53 -4.34
C LEU A 332 -11.89 -4.63 -4.10
N ASN A 333 -11.49 -5.85 -3.76
CA ASN A 333 -12.38 -6.92 -3.32
C ASN A 333 -12.96 -6.63 -1.94
N LEU A 334 -12.17 -6.14 -0.98
CA LEU A 334 -12.62 -5.75 0.36
C LEU A 334 -13.67 -4.64 0.34
N MET A 335 -13.49 -3.61 -0.49
CA MET A 335 -14.50 -2.55 -0.70
C MET A 335 -15.85 -3.12 -1.18
N GLN A 336 -15.81 -4.06 -2.13
CA GLN A 336 -17.02 -4.72 -2.64
C GLN A 336 -17.66 -5.59 -1.54
N TYR A 337 -16.87 -6.41 -0.86
CA TYR A 337 -17.31 -7.34 0.18
C TYR A 337 -17.99 -6.61 1.36
N ILE A 338 -17.36 -5.56 1.90
CA ILE A 338 -17.92 -4.77 3.01
C ILE A 338 -19.28 -4.17 2.59
N CYS A 339 -19.38 -3.59 1.39
CA CYS A 339 -20.63 -3.05 0.87
C CYS A 339 -21.72 -4.12 0.66
N GLN A 340 -21.38 -5.30 0.15
CA GLN A 340 -22.31 -6.42 -0.03
C GLN A 340 -22.81 -6.95 1.33
N GLU A 341 -21.91 -7.26 2.25
CA GLU A 341 -22.23 -7.86 3.55
C GLU A 341 -22.94 -6.90 4.50
N TYR A 342 -22.62 -5.60 4.48
CA TYR A 342 -23.36 -4.58 5.22
C TYR A 342 -24.83 -4.54 4.76
N LYS A 343 -25.07 -4.59 3.44
CA LYS A 343 -26.44 -4.59 2.86
C LYS A 343 -27.19 -5.90 3.08
N LEU A 344 -26.49 -7.00 3.33
CA LEU A 344 -27.07 -8.27 3.79
C LEU A 344 -27.31 -8.30 5.32
N GLY A 345 -26.87 -7.27 6.06
CA GLY A 345 -27.06 -7.17 7.50
C GLY A 345 -26.10 -8.04 8.33
N ASN A 346 -24.95 -8.45 7.77
CA ASN A 346 -23.94 -9.23 8.49
C ASN A 346 -23.45 -8.46 9.72
N GLN A 347 -23.76 -8.96 10.92
CA GLN A 347 -23.54 -8.24 12.17
C GLN A 347 -22.06 -7.95 12.48
N ARG A 348 -21.11 -8.73 11.93
CA ARG A 348 -19.67 -8.43 12.05
C ARG A 348 -19.32 -7.17 11.26
N ILE A 349 -19.73 -7.12 9.99
CA ILE A 349 -19.44 -6.01 9.07
C ILE A 349 -20.25 -4.75 9.44
N VAL A 350 -21.51 -4.91 9.82
CA VAL A 350 -22.35 -3.81 10.31
C VAL A 350 -21.79 -3.21 11.60
N ARG A 351 -21.20 -4.02 12.51
CA ARG A 351 -20.48 -3.47 13.68
C ARG A 351 -19.20 -2.74 13.24
N LEU A 352 -18.36 -3.38 12.44
CA LEU A 352 -17.07 -2.84 12.03
C LEU A 352 -17.21 -1.46 11.34
N VAL A 353 -18.22 -1.28 10.47
CA VAL A 353 -18.51 -0.01 9.78
C VAL A 353 -19.14 1.05 10.71
N LYS A 354 -19.73 0.66 11.84
CA LYS A 354 -20.37 1.57 12.82
C LYS A 354 -19.47 1.94 14.02
N GLU A 355 -18.37 1.20 14.19
CA GLU A 355 -17.43 1.38 15.29
C GLU A 355 -16.05 1.79 14.75
N THR A 356 -15.84 1.96 13.45
CA THR A 356 -14.53 2.27 12.85
C THR A 356 -14.64 3.03 11.54
N ARG A 357 -13.80 4.05 11.40
CA ARG A 357 -13.65 4.81 10.15
C ARG A 357 -12.50 4.25 9.33
N ILE A 358 -12.84 3.48 8.30
CA ILE A 358 -11.94 2.66 7.51
C ILE A 358 -11.52 3.41 6.25
N HIS A 359 -10.22 3.55 5.99
CA HIS A 359 -9.69 4.21 4.80
C HIS A 359 -8.81 3.28 3.96
N LEU A 360 -9.26 2.94 2.76
CA LEU A 360 -8.60 1.96 1.88
C LEU A 360 -7.95 2.67 0.67
N LEU A 361 -6.62 2.68 0.62
CA LEU A 361 -5.81 3.22 -0.48
C LEU A 361 -5.28 2.05 -1.35
N PRO A 362 -5.97 1.67 -2.44
CA PRO A 362 -5.60 0.51 -3.27
C PRO A 362 -4.34 0.73 -4.12
N SER A 363 -3.85 1.97 -4.25
CA SER A 363 -2.70 2.27 -5.10
C SER A 363 -2.03 3.58 -4.68
N MET A 364 -0.92 3.47 -3.94
CA MET A 364 0.00 4.57 -3.70
C MET A 364 0.87 4.87 -4.94
N ASN A 365 1.24 3.84 -5.72
CA ASN A 365 1.99 3.94 -6.97
C ASN A 365 1.12 3.59 -8.21
N PRO A 366 0.18 4.47 -8.62
CA PRO A 366 -0.64 4.21 -9.80
C PRO A 366 0.18 4.24 -11.09
N ASP A 367 1.29 4.98 -11.13
CA ASP A 367 2.14 5.12 -12.32
C ASP A 367 2.96 3.84 -12.58
N GLY A 368 3.60 3.30 -11.55
CA GLY A 368 4.33 2.03 -11.60
C GLY A 368 3.40 0.85 -11.90
N TYR A 369 2.20 0.81 -11.32
CA TYR A 369 1.20 -0.22 -11.65
C TYR A 369 0.78 -0.12 -13.12
N GLU A 370 0.56 1.10 -13.63
CA GLU A 370 0.27 1.31 -15.05
C GLU A 370 1.44 0.92 -15.97
N MET A 371 2.68 0.78 -15.49
CA MET A 371 3.78 0.19 -16.26
C MET A 371 3.74 -1.35 -16.22
N ALA A 372 3.60 -1.94 -15.04
CA ALA A 372 3.55 -3.39 -14.84
C ALA A 372 2.32 -4.02 -15.53
N PHE A 373 1.12 -3.46 -15.34
CA PHE A 373 -0.13 -3.91 -15.96
C PHE A 373 -0.06 -3.93 -17.50
N LYS A 374 0.64 -2.98 -18.13
CA LYS A 374 0.79 -2.93 -19.60
C LYS A 374 1.72 -4.02 -20.14
N LYS A 375 2.59 -4.59 -19.30
CA LYS A 375 3.50 -5.69 -19.64
C LYS A 375 2.87 -7.06 -19.39
N GLY A 376 1.98 -7.16 -18.39
CA GLY A 376 1.30 -8.40 -17.98
C GLY A 376 1.94 -9.02 -16.73
N SER A 377 1.14 -9.79 -15.98
CA SER A 377 1.49 -10.40 -14.69
C SER A 377 2.83 -11.12 -14.72
N GLU A 378 2.95 -12.11 -15.62
CA GLU A 378 4.07 -13.03 -15.73
C GLU A 378 5.30 -12.39 -16.41
N LEU A 379 5.16 -11.17 -16.93
CA LEU A 379 6.16 -10.52 -17.77
C LEU A 379 6.69 -9.22 -17.17
N ALA A 380 6.07 -8.67 -16.12
CA ALA A 380 6.60 -7.52 -15.39
C ALA A 380 7.87 -7.87 -14.59
N GLY A 381 7.90 -9.07 -13.98
CA GLY A 381 9.01 -9.52 -13.16
C GLY A 381 9.28 -8.64 -11.93
N TRP A 382 10.45 -8.80 -11.32
CA TRP A 382 10.76 -8.19 -10.02
C TRP A 382 10.84 -6.66 -9.98
N ALA A 383 11.21 -6.01 -11.09
CA ALA A 383 11.58 -4.60 -11.10
C ALA A 383 10.65 -3.67 -11.91
N LEU A 384 10.00 -4.15 -12.98
CA LEU A 384 9.25 -3.25 -13.87
C LEU A 384 7.99 -2.72 -13.19
N GLY A 385 7.99 -1.42 -12.88
CA GLY A 385 6.88 -0.78 -12.18
C GLY A 385 6.96 -0.87 -10.66
N ARG A 386 8.03 -1.43 -10.07
CA ARG A 386 8.25 -1.36 -8.60
C ARG A 386 8.34 0.09 -8.14
N TYR A 387 9.30 0.82 -8.71
CA TYR A 387 9.59 2.21 -8.38
C TYR A 387 8.48 3.17 -8.84
N SER A 388 8.45 4.38 -8.28
CA SER A 388 7.69 5.50 -8.84
C SER A 388 8.19 5.86 -10.26
N TYR A 389 7.44 6.68 -11.00
CA TYR A 389 7.86 7.17 -12.32
C TYR A 389 9.24 7.86 -12.33
N GLN A 390 9.67 8.43 -11.20
CA GLN A 390 10.97 9.07 -11.03
C GLN A 390 12.12 8.10 -10.68
N GLY A 391 11.86 6.79 -10.61
CA GLY A 391 12.84 5.78 -10.20
C GLY A 391 13.07 5.71 -8.69
N ILE A 392 12.20 6.31 -7.88
CA ILE A 392 12.30 6.32 -6.41
C ILE A 392 11.56 5.11 -5.84
N ASP A 393 12.22 4.34 -4.97
CA ASP A 393 11.61 3.29 -4.13
C ASP A 393 10.89 3.97 -2.96
N MET A 394 9.58 3.78 -2.84
CA MET A 394 8.78 4.57 -1.91
C MET A 394 8.79 4.03 -0.48
N ASN A 395 9.25 2.81 -0.23
CA ASN A 395 9.56 2.35 1.13
C ASN A 395 10.97 2.75 1.59
N HIS A 396 11.70 3.52 0.78
CA HIS A 396 12.99 4.11 1.13
C HIS A 396 12.95 5.65 1.02
N ASN A 397 11.75 6.25 1.15
CA ASN A 397 11.54 7.67 0.81
C ASN A 397 10.80 8.48 1.87
N PHE A 398 10.26 7.86 2.92
CA PHE A 398 9.80 8.61 4.10
C PHE A 398 11.00 9.20 4.87
N ALA A 399 10.76 10.15 5.76
CA ALA A 399 11.83 10.70 6.58
C ALA A 399 12.35 9.63 7.55
N ASP A 400 13.66 9.38 7.57
CA ASP A 400 14.33 8.54 8.58
C ASP A 400 14.30 9.25 9.94
N LEU A 401 13.22 9.02 10.69
CA LEU A 401 13.05 9.53 12.05
C LEU A 401 13.75 8.63 13.07
N ASN A 402 14.08 7.39 12.73
CA ASN A 402 14.87 6.47 13.55
C ASN A 402 16.23 7.10 13.87
N LYS A 403 16.89 7.70 12.86
CA LYS A 403 18.13 8.43 13.08
C LYS A 403 17.94 9.57 14.09
N VAL A 404 16.90 10.39 13.93
CA VAL A 404 16.63 11.53 14.82
C VAL A 404 16.37 11.05 16.26
N MET A 405 15.78 9.87 16.42
CA MET A 405 15.56 9.21 17.71
C MET A 405 16.87 8.69 18.32
N TRP A 406 17.67 7.92 17.57
CA TRP A 406 18.93 7.34 18.05
C TRP A 406 19.99 8.41 18.34
N ASP A 407 20.17 9.41 17.45
CA ASP A 407 21.04 10.57 17.68
C ASP A 407 20.64 11.33 18.98
N ALA A 408 19.35 11.37 19.32
CA ALA A 408 18.86 11.99 20.56
C ALA A 408 19.03 11.11 21.81
N ILE A 409 18.91 9.78 21.68
CA ILE A 409 19.14 8.82 22.76
C ILE A 409 20.63 8.76 23.13
N GLU A 410 21.54 8.77 22.15
CA GLU A 410 22.99 8.86 22.42
C GLU A 410 23.33 10.18 23.13
N PHE A 411 22.74 11.29 22.68
CA PHE A 411 22.94 12.59 23.33
C PHE A 411 22.41 12.62 24.77
N ASP A 412 21.25 12.03 25.07
CA ASP A 412 20.78 11.90 26.46
C ASP A 412 21.73 11.02 27.29
N PHE A 413 22.14 9.86 26.79
CA PHE A 413 23.08 8.98 27.50
C PHE A 413 24.39 9.69 27.87
N GLN A 414 24.90 10.56 26.99
CA GLN A 414 26.10 11.36 27.23
C GLN A 414 25.88 12.54 28.21
N ASN A 415 24.66 13.09 28.34
CA ASN A 415 24.39 14.33 29.07
C ASN A 415 23.47 14.19 30.30
N ASN A 416 22.79 13.06 30.47
CA ASN A 416 21.85 12.73 31.55
C ASN A 416 20.74 13.79 31.72
N ASP A 417 20.05 14.13 30.62
CA ASP A 417 18.99 15.16 30.56
C ASP A 417 17.76 14.67 29.79
N LYS A 418 17.07 13.70 30.40
CA LYS A 418 15.84 13.07 29.92
C LYS A 418 14.69 14.04 29.61
N SER A 419 14.83 15.33 29.94
CA SER A 419 13.79 16.34 29.69
C SER A 419 13.60 16.71 28.21
N LYS A 420 14.47 16.22 27.31
CA LYS A 420 14.47 16.55 25.88
C LYS A 420 14.15 15.40 24.93
N LEU A 421 14.00 14.16 25.42
CA LEU A 421 13.82 13.01 24.54
C LEU A 421 12.42 13.02 23.88
N ILE A 422 12.38 13.10 22.54
CA ILE A 422 11.13 13.07 21.77
C ILE A 422 10.89 11.63 21.32
N ASN A 423 10.15 10.86 22.14
CA ASN A 423 9.80 9.46 21.89
C ASN A 423 8.51 9.27 21.07
N HIS A 424 7.90 10.35 20.57
CA HIS A 424 6.65 10.35 19.81
C HIS A 424 6.51 11.67 19.03
N TYR A 425 5.85 11.65 17.86
CA TYR A 425 5.68 12.84 17.01
C TYR A 425 7.01 13.57 16.75
N ILE A 426 8.05 12.81 16.39
CA ILE A 426 9.35 13.35 16.02
C ILE A 426 9.16 14.29 14.82
N PRO A 427 9.60 15.56 14.90
CA PRO A 427 9.33 16.53 13.84
C PRO A 427 10.05 16.13 12.54
N ILE A 428 9.35 16.28 11.41
CA ILE A 428 9.97 16.09 10.09
C ILE A 428 11.13 17.09 9.94
N PRO A 429 12.35 16.65 9.59
CA PRO A 429 13.48 17.55 9.43
C PRO A 429 13.22 18.62 8.35
N GLU A 430 13.62 19.87 8.62
CA GLU A 430 13.38 21.01 7.72
C GLU A 430 13.88 20.76 6.29
N TYR A 431 15.05 20.12 6.15
CA TYR A 431 15.62 19.77 4.84
C TYR A 431 14.67 18.90 4.00
N TYR A 432 13.92 17.98 4.60
CA TYR A 432 12.99 17.06 3.92
C TYR A 432 11.73 17.80 3.42
N THR A 433 11.38 18.92 4.07
CA THR A 433 10.25 19.78 3.66
C THR A 433 10.60 20.74 2.52
N SER A 434 11.88 20.89 2.15
CA SER A 434 12.31 21.76 1.05
C SER A 434 11.85 21.27 -0.33
N GLU A 435 11.72 22.19 -1.29
CA GLU A 435 11.34 21.86 -2.68
C GLU A 435 12.42 21.02 -3.40
N ASP A 436 13.70 21.26 -3.09
CA ASP A 436 14.85 20.53 -3.62
C ASP A 436 15.01 19.11 -3.03
N ALA A 437 14.27 18.75 -1.98
CA ALA A 437 14.38 17.43 -1.36
C ALA A 437 13.84 16.32 -2.27
N PHE A 438 14.62 15.24 -2.39
CA PHE A 438 14.35 14.08 -3.25
C PHE A 438 13.24 13.17 -2.68
N VAL A 439 12.03 13.71 -2.61
CA VAL A 439 10.84 13.06 -2.03
C VAL A 439 9.72 13.04 -3.08
N ALA A 440 9.20 11.86 -3.37
CA ALA A 440 8.15 11.65 -4.37
C ALA A 440 6.84 12.36 -3.97
N LEU A 441 6.04 12.77 -4.96
CA LEU A 441 4.76 13.48 -4.72
C LEU A 441 3.75 12.58 -4.01
N GLU A 442 3.82 11.29 -4.31
CA GLU A 442 3.15 10.16 -3.68
C GLU A 442 3.47 10.10 -2.18
N THR A 443 4.75 10.07 -1.81
CA THR A 443 5.23 10.10 -0.42
C THR A 443 4.74 11.35 0.31
N ARG A 444 4.90 12.54 -0.29
CA ARG A 444 4.44 13.82 0.31
C ARG A 444 2.92 13.84 0.53
N ALA A 445 2.14 13.25 -0.39
CA ALA A 445 0.69 13.14 -0.25
C ALA A 445 0.27 12.18 0.87
N VAL A 446 0.98 11.05 1.02
CA VAL A 446 0.73 10.07 2.10
C VAL A 446 1.14 10.65 3.47
N ILE A 447 2.25 11.37 3.57
CA ILE A 447 2.65 12.11 4.79
C ILE A 447 1.61 13.16 5.17
N ASN A 448 1.16 13.98 4.22
CA ASN A 448 0.08 14.94 4.48
C ASN A 448 -1.21 14.23 4.91
N TRP A 449 -1.53 13.06 4.34
CA TRP A 449 -2.71 12.27 4.74
C TRP A 449 -2.58 11.71 6.17
N MET A 450 -1.41 11.19 6.56
CA MET A 450 -1.07 10.79 7.94
C MET A 450 -1.27 11.93 8.96
N GLN A 451 -0.97 13.17 8.57
CA GLN A 451 -1.08 14.34 9.44
C GLN A 451 -2.51 14.90 9.55
N ASN A 452 -3.39 14.60 8.59
CA ASN A 452 -4.75 15.15 8.54
C ASN A 452 -5.85 14.21 9.09
N ILE A 453 -5.56 12.92 9.28
CA ILE A 453 -6.49 11.94 9.85
C ILE A 453 -5.80 11.22 11.01
N PRO A 454 -6.39 11.14 12.21
CA PRO A 454 -5.74 10.56 13.38
C PRO A 454 -5.78 9.03 13.36
N PHE A 455 -5.04 8.43 12.44
CA PHE A 455 -4.91 6.98 12.33
C PHE A 455 -4.38 6.35 13.63
N VAL A 456 -5.01 5.23 14.00
CA VAL A 456 -4.67 4.43 15.19
C VAL A 456 -3.94 3.15 14.80
N LEU A 457 -4.43 2.50 13.74
CA LEU A 457 -3.87 1.24 13.22
C LEU A 457 -3.87 1.26 11.68
N SER A 458 -2.81 0.69 11.12
CA SER A 458 -2.57 0.57 9.68
C SER A 458 -1.90 -0.76 9.37
N ALA A 459 -2.06 -1.23 8.13
CA ALA A 459 -1.01 -2.02 7.50
C ALA A 459 -0.81 -1.59 6.04
N ASN A 460 0.36 -1.91 5.51
CA ASN A 460 0.67 -1.79 4.10
C ASN A 460 0.91 -3.15 3.44
N LEU A 461 0.37 -3.31 2.23
CA LEU A 461 0.20 -4.58 1.55
C LEU A 461 1.18 -4.70 0.39
N HIS A 462 2.05 -5.69 0.48
CA HIS A 462 3.21 -5.95 -0.36
C HIS A 462 3.16 -7.37 -0.96
N GLY A 463 4.15 -7.70 -1.80
CA GLY A 463 4.28 -9.03 -2.40
C GLY A 463 5.69 -9.31 -2.88
N GLY A 464 6.04 -10.59 -2.95
CA GLY A 464 7.38 -11.09 -3.21
C GLY A 464 7.80 -12.15 -2.19
N GLU A 465 7.32 -12.07 -0.96
CA GLU A 465 7.49 -13.11 0.07
C GLU A 465 6.15 -13.45 0.75
N LEU A 466 6.18 -14.26 1.81
CA LEU A 466 4.99 -14.57 2.61
C LEU A 466 5.31 -14.54 4.13
N VAL A 467 5.22 -13.34 4.71
CA VAL A 467 5.56 -12.99 6.11
C VAL A 467 4.84 -11.70 6.52
N VAL A 468 4.71 -11.42 7.82
CA VAL A 468 4.34 -10.07 8.32
C VAL A 468 5.53 -9.46 9.05
N THR A 469 6.03 -8.32 8.56
CA THR A 469 7.11 -7.57 9.21
C THR A 469 6.53 -6.56 10.20
N TYR A 470 7.29 -6.19 11.22
CA TYR A 470 6.90 -5.15 12.18
C TYR A 470 8.10 -4.29 12.63
N PRO A 471 7.85 -3.01 13.00
CA PRO A 471 8.87 -2.06 13.44
C PRO A 471 9.87 -2.54 14.52
N PHE A 472 11.09 -1.98 14.56
CA PHE A 472 11.63 -1.06 13.56
C PHE A 472 12.11 -1.80 12.30
N ASP A 473 11.92 -1.18 11.13
CA ASP A 473 12.46 -1.68 9.86
C ASP A 473 13.93 -1.26 9.65
N ARG A 474 14.39 -0.19 10.32
CA ARG A 474 15.79 0.24 10.26
C ARG A 474 16.58 -0.13 11.53
N THR A 475 17.76 -0.72 11.32
CA THR A 475 18.80 -0.96 12.35
C THR A 475 19.25 0.32 13.06
N GLU A 476 19.71 0.18 14.31
CA GLU A 476 20.31 1.28 15.08
C GLU A 476 21.61 1.78 14.40
N ASP A 477 22.47 0.84 14.00
CA ASP A 477 23.74 1.10 13.34
C ASP A 477 23.66 0.97 11.79
N TRP A 478 24.75 0.55 11.15
CA TRP A 478 24.84 0.29 9.70
C TRP A 478 24.90 -1.21 9.36
N ALA A 479 24.51 -2.10 10.28
CA ALA A 479 24.38 -3.53 9.98
C ALA A 479 23.31 -3.76 8.88
N PRO A 480 23.50 -4.77 8.00
CA PRO A 480 22.51 -5.10 6.98
C PRO A 480 21.24 -5.70 7.57
N HIS A 481 21.32 -6.30 8.76
CA HIS A 481 20.20 -6.79 9.55
C HIS A 481 20.56 -6.83 11.06
N ASP A 482 19.61 -6.51 11.95
CA ASP A 482 19.65 -6.83 13.40
C ASP A 482 18.27 -6.65 14.06
N ASP A 483 17.98 -7.35 15.16
CA ASP A 483 16.69 -7.27 15.88
C ASP A 483 16.54 -5.92 16.58
N THR A 484 15.76 -5.02 15.99
CA THR A 484 15.62 -3.62 16.43
C THR A 484 14.21 -3.34 16.96
N PRO A 485 13.88 -3.73 18.20
CA PRO A 485 12.52 -3.70 18.71
C PRO A 485 12.03 -2.30 19.13
N THR A 486 10.77 -1.98 18.83
CA THR A 486 10.07 -0.83 19.42
C THR A 486 9.76 -1.00 20.91
N PRO A 487 9.55 0.10 21.67
CA PRO A 487 8.90 0.05 23.00
C PRO A 487 7.60 -0.79 23.03
N ASP A 488 6.79 -0.75 21.98
CA ASP A 488 5.55 -1.53 21.85
C ASP A 488 5.71 -2.90 21.16
N ASN A 489 6.94 -3.47 21.11
CA ASN A 489 7.25 -4.74 20.42
C ASN A 489 6.31 -5.90 20.81
N SER A 490 5.91 -5.98 22.09
CA SER A 490 4.97 -7.01 22.54
C SER A 490 3.58 -6.92 21.88
N PHE A 491 3.14 -5.72 21.49
CA PHE A 491 1.88 -5.51 20.78
C PHE A 491 2.04 -5.62 19.26
N PHE A 492 3.15 -5.14 18.70
CA PHE A 492 3.48 -5.34 17.29
C PHE A 492 3.57 -6.83 16.92
N ARG A 493 4.21 -7.65 17.77
CA ARG A 493 4.25 -9.11 17.59
C ARG A 493 2.86 -9.74 17.68
N TRP A 494 1.95 -9.21 18.50
CA TRP A 494 0.56 -9.64 18.53
C TRP A 494 -0.16 -9.27 17.21
N LEU A 495 -0.08 -8.01 16.77
CA LEU A 495 -0.68 -7.55 15.49
C LEU A 495 -0.21 -8.40 14.30
N ALA A 496 1.10 -8.63 14.19
CA ALA A 496 1.67 -9.45 13.13
C ALA A 496 1.18 -10.90 13.22
N THR A 497 1.12 -11.48 14.43
CA THR A 497 0.59 -12.84 14.65
C THR A 497 -0.88 -12.96 14.24
N VAL A 498 -1.72 -11.95 14.51
CA VAL A 498 -3.15 -11.96 14.16
C VAL A 498 -3.37 -12.13 12.66
N TYR A 499 -2.59 -11.42 11.82
CA TYR A 499 -2.67 -11.60 10.36
C TYR A 499 -2.02 -12.93 9.94
N ALA A 500 -0.79 -13.19 10.39
CA ALA A 500 0.01 -14.33 9.93
C ALA A 500 -0.57 -15.71 10.29
N SER A 501 -1.23 -15.81 11.45
CA SER A 501 -1.86 -17.07 11.91
C SER A 501 -3.24 -17.34 11.31
N THR A 502 -3.86 -16.35 10.66
CA THR A 502 -5.19 -16.47 10.05
C THR A 502 -5.16 -16.60 8.53
N ASN A 503 -4.06 -16.19 7.87
CA ASN A 503 -3.89 -16.39 6.43
C ASN A 503 -3.68 -17.89 6.15
N GLN A 504 -4.47 -18.45 5.23
CA GLN A 504 -4.54 -19.90 4.99
C GLN A 504 -3.24 -20.52 4.44
N VAL A 505 -2.42 -19.74 3.72
CA VAL A 505 -1.16 -20.22 3.14
C VAL A 505 0.01 -19.90 4.06
N MET A 506 0.04 -18.72 4.68
CA MET A 506 1.12 -18.27 5.57
C MET A 506 1.19 -19.13 6.83
N SER A 507 0.05 -19.46 7.44
CA SER A 507 -0.04 -20.30 8.64
C SER A 507 0.26 -21.79 8.38
N ASN A 508 0.31 -22.24 7.12
CA ASN A 508 0.42 -23.65 6.77
C ASN A 508 1.83 -24.23 7.08
N PRO A 509 1.95 -25.26 7.94
CA PRO A 509 3.25 -25.86 8.28
C PRO A 509 3.86 -26.66 7.12
N ASP A 510 3.03 -27.16 6.19
CA ASP A 510 3.48 -27.92 5.00
C ASP A 510 3.81 -26.98 3.81
N ARG A 511 3.77 -25.66 3.99
CA ARG A 511 4.16 -24.70 2.93
C ARG A 511 5.67 -24.78 2.69
N ARG A 512 6.05 -24.64 1.42
CA ARG A 512 7.45 -24.39 1.05
C ARG A 512 7.75 -22.87 1.18
N PRO A 513 8.97 -22.45 1.58
CA PRO A 513 9.48 -21.09 1.39
C PRO A 513 9.42 -20.58 -0.06
N CYS A 514 9.13 -19.30 -0.25
CA CYS A 514 9.10 -18.68 -1.59
C CYS A 514 10.49 -18.76 -2.24
N HIS A 515 11.45 -18.02 -1.68
CA HIS A 515 12.81 -17.90 -2.22
C HIS A 515 13.84 -18.61 -1.36
N ASN A 516 14.52 -17.90 -0.46
CA ASN A 516 15.66 -18.37 0.32
C ASN A 516 15.36 -18.46 1.83
N GLU A 517 14.61 -17.50 2.40
CA GLU A 517 14.38 -17.48 3.85
C GLU A 517 13.14 -18.30 4.27
N ASN A 518 13.20 -18.96 5.43
CA ASN A 518 12.06 -19.71 5.98
C ASN A 518 11.47 -19.03 7.22
N PHE A 519 10.57 -18.08 6.99
CA PHE A 519 9.81 -17.37 8.01
C PHE A 519 8.96 -18.25 8.93
N GLN A 520 8.67 -19.53 8.60
CA GLN A 520 8.00 -20.45 9.52
C GLN A 520 8.79 -20.62 10.83
N ARG A 521 10.13 -20.50 10.79
CA ARG A 521 11.02 -20.55 11.96
C ARG A 521 10.75 -19.42 12.96
N TYR A 522 10.15 -18.33 12.49
CA TYR A 522 9.81 -17.13 13.23
C TYR A 522 8.28 -17.00 13.41
N ASN A 523 7.53 -18.11 13.28
CA ASN A 523 6.06 -18.16 13.27
C ASN A 523 5.39 -17.29 12.17
N ASN A 524 6.11 -17.05 11.08
CA ASN A 524 5.71 -16.21 9.94
C ASN A 524 5.57 -14.70 10.26
N ILE A 525 6.22 -14.25 11.35
CA ILE A 525 6.39 -12.83 11.68
C ILE A 525 7.88 -12.52 11.83
N ILE A 526 8.32 -11.29 11.55
CA ILE A 526 9.71 -10.89 11.79
C ILE A 526 9.82 -9.39 12.09
N ASN A 527 10.80 -8.98 12.90
CA ASN A 527 11.16 -7.57 12.98
C ASN A 527 11.75 -7.13 11.64
N GLY A 528 11.38 -5.97 11.10
CA GLY A 528 11.81 -5.54 9.76
C GLY A 528 13.33 -5.48 9.63
N ALA A 529 14.00 -4.78 10.55
CA ALA A 529 15.45 -4.67 10.60
C ALA A 529 16.16 -6.03 10.74
N ASN A 530 15.56 -7.00 11.44
CA ASN A 530 16.07 -8.37 11.58
C ASN A 530 16.01 -9.19 10.27
N TRP A 531 15.11 -8.83 9.35
CA TRP A 531 15.11 -9.38 7.99
C TRP A 531 16.10 -8.65 7.08
N HIS A 532 15.95 -7.33 6.94
CA HIS A 532 16.89 -6.45 6.25
C HIS A 532 16.59 -4.99 6.62
N THR A 533 17.64 -4.18 6.78
CA THR A 533 17.49 -2.76 7.17
C THR A 533 16.87 -1.93 6.04
N VAL A 534 15.75 -1.24 6.32
CA VAL A 534 15.03 -0.37 5.37
C VAL A 534 14.97 1.05 5.91
N GLN A 535 15.89 1.90 5.47
CA GLN A 535 15.94 3.32 5.85
C GLN A 535 14.83 4.12 5.15
N GLY A 536 13.99 4.80 5.94
CA GLY A 536 12.90 5.64 5.41
C GLY A 536 11.65 4.86 5.02
N SER A 537 11.34 3.79 5.77
CA SER A 537 10.12 3.00 5.62
C SER A 537 8.86 3.76 6.03
N MET A 538 7.71 3.31 5.52
CA MET A 538 6.43 3.86 5.93
C MET A 538 6.02 3.45 7.34
N ASN A 539 6.43 2.26 7.82
CA ASN A 539 6.05 1.78 9.15
C ASN A 539 6.68 2.65 10.24
N ASP A 540 7.99 2.83 10.17
CA ASP A 540 8.77 3.54 11.16
C ASP A 540 8.41 5.03 11.17
N PHE A 541 8.17 5.62 10.00
CA PHE A 541 7.63 6.98 9.90
C PHE A 541 6.24 7.10 10.55
N SER A 542 5.35 6.14 10.32
CA SER A 542 4.00 6.17 10.90
C SER A 542 4.05 6.16 12.43
N TYR A 543 4.82 5.23 13.01
CA TYR A 543 4.99 5.07 14.45
C TYR A 543 5.73 6.24 15.11
N LEU A 544 6.80 6.76 14.48
CA LEU A 544 7.60 7.84 15.06
C LEU A 544 6.99 9.24 14.87
N HIS A 545 6.22 9.47 13.81
CA HIS A 545 5.63 10.79 13.51
C HIS A 545 4.18 10.96 14.01
N THR A 546 3.43 9.88 14.26
CA THR A 546 1.98 9.95 14.57
C THR A 546 1.60 9.03 15.73
N ASN A 547 0.29 8.83 15.96
CA ASN A 547 -0.24 7.78 16.84
C ASN A 547 -0.31 6.39 16.17
N CYS A 548 -0.14 6.31 14.85
CA CYS A 548 -0.57 5.16 14.06
C CYS A 548 0.47 4.04 14.03
N PHE A 549 0.14 2.90 14.65
CA PHE A 549 0.91 1.67 14.50
C PHE A 549 0.69 1.11 13.09
N ASP A 550 1.76 0.73 12.39
CA ASP A 550 1.72 0.28 11.00
C ASP A 550 2.67 -0.92 10.82
N VAL A 551 2.32 -1.84 9.91
CA VAL A 551 3.07 -3.09 9.66
C VAL A 551 3.05 -3.41 8.16
N THR A 552 4.10 -4.08 7.66
CA THR A 552 4.12 -4.58 6.28
C THR A 552 3.66 -6.03 6.22
N VAL A 553 2.71 -6.32 5.32
CA VAL A 553 2.22 -7.67 5.04
C VAL A 553 2.70 -8.08 3.64
N GLU A 554 3.61 -9.04 3.58
CA GLU A 554 4.00 -9.72 2.34
C GLU A 554 2.96 -10.82 2.05
N LEU A 555 2.16 -10.64 0.99
CA LEU A 555 0.93 -11.41 0.75
C LEU A 555 1.11 -12.69 -0.07
N SER A 556 2.17 -12.77 -0.89
CA SER A 556 2.34 -13.82 -1.90
C SER A 556 3.76 -13.87 -2.46
N CYS A 557 4.28 -15.08 -2.73
CA CYS A 557 5.58 -15.28 -3.36
C CYS A 557 5.70 -14.63 -4.76
N ASP A 558 4.61 -14.70 -5.52
CA ASP A 558 4.40 -13.99 -6.77
C ASP A 558 3.96 -12.55 -6.48
N LYS A 559 4.59 -11.57 -7.12
CA LYS A 559 4.30 -10.15 -6.90
C LYS A 559 3.01 -9.72 -7.62
N PHE A 560 2.77 -10.32 -8.78
CA PHE A 560 1.71 -9.98 -9.72
C PHE A 560 1.01 -11.27 -10.18
N PRO A 561 0.37 -12.03 -9.25
CA PRO A 561 -0.21 -13.34 -9.56
C PRO A 561 -1.25 -13.25 -10.67
N HIS A 562 -1.36 -14.27 -11.51
CA HIS A 562 -2.26 -14.23 -12.67
C HIS A 562 -3.72 -14.08 -12.23
N ALA A 563 -4.56 -13.46 -13.08
CA ALA A 563 -5.95 -13.13 -12.76
C ALA A 563 -6.81 -14.34 -12.33
N SER A 564 -6.45 -15.56 -12.70
CA SER A 564 -7.11 -16.81 -12.24
C SER A 564 -6.84 -17.18 -10.78
N GLU A 565 -5.85 -16.57 -10.14
CA GLU A 565 -5.42 -16.90 -8.77
C GLU A 565 -5.99 -15.92 -7.73
N LEU A 566 -6.41 -14.72 -8.16
CA LEU A 566 -7.09 -13.74 -7.31
C LEU A 566 -8.29 -14.30 -6.50
N PRO A 567 -9.15 -15.21 -7.03
CA PRO A 567 -10.25 -15.78 -6.24
C PRO A 567 -9.82 -16.67 -5.07
N ILE A 568 -8.65 -17.33 -5.14
CA ILE A 568 -8.11 -18.13 -4.03
C ILE A 568 -7.27 -17.25 -3.10
N GLU A 569 -6.51 -16.30 -3.63
CA GLU A 569 -5.78 -15.33 -2.78
C GLU A 569 -6.70 -14.43 -1.96
N TRP A 570 -7.92 -14.17 -2.45
CA TRP A 570 -8.98 -13.56 -1.66
C TRP A 570 -9.40 -14.43 -0.48
N GLU A 571 -9.67 -15.73 -0.67
CA GLU A 571 -10.00 -16.62 0.46
C GLU A 571 -8.80 -16.80 1.42
N ASN A 572 -7.56 -16.78 0.91
CA ASN A 572 -6.35 -16.84 1.73
C ASN A 572 -6.22 -15.65 2.70
N ASN A 573 -6.70 -14.46 2.31
CA ASN A 573 -6.47 -13.20 3.04
C ASN A 573 -7.73 -12.55 3.64
N LYS A 574 -8.95 -12.88 3.19
CA LYS A 574 -10.21 -12.25 3.62
C LYS A 574 -10.38 -12.19 5.14
N GLU A 575 -10.16 -13.31 5.82
CA GLU A 575 -10.31 -13.37 7.27
C GLU A 575 -9.24 -12.53 7.96
N SER A 576 -7.98 -12.61 7.51
CA SER A 576 -6.85 -11.82 8.02
C SER A 576 -7.07 -10.31 7.88
N LEU A 577 -7.62 -9.86 6.75
CA LEU A 577 -7.98 -8.45 6.54
C LEU A 577 -9.06 -7.98 7.53
N LEU A 578 -10.08 -8.80 7.78
CA LEU A 578 -11.16 -8.47 8.71
C LEU A 578 -10.69 -8.47 10.17
N ILE A 579 -10.05 -9.55 10.62
CA ILE A 579 -9.61 -9.68 12.02
C ILE A 579 -8.48 -8.72 12.38
N TYR A 580 -7.63 -8.32 11.42
CA TYR A 580 -6.63 -7.30 11.65
C TYR A 580 -7.25 -5.91 11.83
N MET A 581 -8.23 -5.52 11.00
CA MET A 581 -9.02 -4.29 11.22
C MET A 581 -9.67 -4.27 12.62
N GLU A 582 -10.22 -5.40 13.06
CA GLU A 582 -10.81 -5.54 14.40
C GLU A 582 -9.82 -5.34 15.56
N GLN A 583 -8.49 -5.39 15.34
CA GLN A 583 -7.50 -5.12 16.40
C GLN A 583 -7.41 -3.62 16.79
N VAL A 584 -7.99 -2.70 16.00
CA VAL A 584 -8.05 -1.27 16.36
C VAL A 584 -8.90 -1.03 17.63
N HIS A 585 -9.68 -2.03 18.05
CA HIS A 585 -10.49 -2.04 19.27
C HIS A 585 -9.78 -2.62 20.50
N ARG A 586 -8.45 -2.72 20.50
CA ARG A 586 -7.66 -3.21 21.65
C ARG A 586 -7.04 -2.08 22.47
N GLY A 587 -6.63 -2.43 23.70
CA GLY A 587 -5.98 -1.50 24.62
C GLY A 587 -6.97 -0.58 25.32
N LEU A 588 -6.65 0.71 25.32
CA LEU A 588 -7.43 1.77 25.98
C LEU A 588 -7.98 2.76 24.95
N LYS A 589 -9.13 3.35 25.22
CA LYS A 589 -9.53 4.64 24.61
C LYS A 589 -10.16 5.55 25.65
N GLY A 590 -10.35 6.83 25.35
CA GLY A 590 -10.98 7.75 26.28
C GLY A 590 -10.92 9.19 25.82
N VAL A 591 -11.50 10.09 26.61
CA VAL A 591 -11.52 11.53 26.32
C VAL A 591 -10.89 12.32 27.48
N ILE A 592 -10.02 13.25 27.11
CA ILE A 592 -9.30 14.15 28.01
C ILE A 592 -9.99 15.52 27.96
N ARG A 593 -10.61 15.92 29.08
CA ARG A 593 -11.43 17.13 29.18
C ARG A 593 -10.88 18.15 30.17
N ASP A 594 -11.15 19.42 29.95
CA ASP A 594 -10.96 20.50 30.94
C ASP A 594 -12.01 20.34 32.06
N LYS A 595 -11.58 20.24 33.31
CA LYS A 595 -12.46 19.98 34.46
C LYS A 595 -13.46 21.11 34.78
N ASP A 596 -13.20 22.34 34.32
CA ASP A 596 -14.04 23.50 34.60
C ASP A 596 -15.10 23.73 33.49
N THR A 597 -14.87 23.20 32.29
CA THR A 597 -15.67 23.48 31.07
C THR A 597 -16.14 22.23 30.31
N GLU A 598 -15.63 21.05 30.64
CA GLU A 598 -15.87 19.75 29.98
C GLU A 598 -15.54 19.71 28.46
N ALA A 599 -14.85 20.73 27.95
CA ALA A 599 -14.34 20.75 26.58
C ALA A 599 -13.13 19.82 26.43
N GLY A 600 -12.96 19.24 25.23
CA GLY A 600 -11.80 18.44 24.87
C GLY A 600 -10.47 19.21 24.96
N ILE A 601 -9.39 18.50 25.25
CA ILE A 601 -8.03 19.03 25.27
C ILE A 601 -7.20 18.28 24.21
N ALA A 602 -7.09 18.87 23.02
CA ALA A 602 -6.19 18.38 21.97
C ALA A 602 -4.70 18.48 22.38
N ASP A 603 -3.87 17.67 21.72
CA ASP A 603 -2.41 17.58 21.94
C ASP A 603 -1.99 17.24 23.39
N ALA A 604 -2.92 16.78 24.24
CA ALA A 604 -2.55 16.24 25.55
C ALA A 604 -1.82 14.91 25.36
N ILE A 605 -0.62 14.83 25.94
CA ILE A 605 0.27 13.68 25.88
C ILE A 605 -0.21 12.63 26.88
N ILE A 606 -0.40 11.40 26.40
CA ILE A 606 -0.72 10.23 27.22
C ILE A 606 0.55 9.36 27.31
N LYS A 607 1.16 9.32 28.49
CA LYS A 607 2.21 8.37 28.84
C LYS A 607 1.58 7.12 29.46
N VAL A 608 2.02 5.95 29.02
CA VAL A 608 1.89 4.68 29.75
C VAL A 608 3.23 4.45 30.48
N ASP A 609 3.20 4.05 31.76
CA ASP A 609 4.45 3.72 32.46
C ASP A 609 5.08 2.41 31.93
N ASP A 610 6.38 2.25 32.11
CA ASP A 610 7.23 1.22 31.48
C ASP A 610 7.21 1.13 29.93
N ILE A 611 6.49 1.99 29.19
CA ILE A 611 6.55 2.05 27.72
C ILE A 611 7.03 3.43 27.24
N ASP A 612 8.27 3.48 26.72
CA ASP A 612 8.92 4.72 26.26
C ASP A 612 8.50 5.14 24.85
N HIS A 613 7.19 5.16 24.59
CA HIS A 613 6.58 5.73 23.40
C HIS A 613 5.20 6.28 23.78
N HIS A 614 5.07 7.61 23.84
CA HIS A 614 3.80 8.26 24.21
C HIS A 614 2.89 8.47 23.00
N ILE A 615 1.63 8.82 23.22
CA ILE A 615 0.69 9.24 22.16
C ILE A 615 0.08 10.61 22.48
N ARG A 616 -0.66 11.18 21.52
CA ARG A 616 -1.41 12.43 21.70
C ARG A 616 -2.91 12.23 21.48
N SER A 617 -3.69 13.07 22.15
CA SER A 617 -5.13 13.22 21.89
C SER A 617 -5.40 14.16 20.72
N VAL A 618 -6.53 13.92 20.06
CA VAL A 618 -6.94 14.61 18.82
C VAL A 618 -7.80 15.84 19.12
N ALA A 619 -8.38 16.46 18.08
CA ALA A 619 -9.04 17.77 18.16
C ALA A 619 -10.09 17.90 19.29
N ASP A 620 -10.91 16.87 19.54
CA ASP A 620 -11.94 16.86 20.58
C ASP A 620 -11.48 16.20 21.90
N GLY A 621 -10.16 15.99 22.05
CA GLY A 621 -9.50 15.50 23.28
C GLY A 621 -9.52 13.99 23.46
N ASP A 622 -10.05 13.24 22.51
CA ASP A 622 -10.09 11.79 22.51
C ASP A 622 -8.77 11.14 22.03
N TYR A 623 -8.56 9.89 22.45
CA TYR A 623 -7.36 9.12 22.16
C TYR A 623 -7.63 7.61 22.17
N TRP A 624 -6.75 6.86 21.51
CA TRP A 624 -6.70 5.40 21.52
C TRP A 624 -5.25 4.97 21.75
N ARG A 625 -5.02 4.11 22.75
CA ARG A 625 -3.71 3.54 23.04
C ARG A 625 -3.79 2.02 22.96
N LEU A 626 -3.32 1.49 21.84
CA LEU A 626 -3.23 0.06 21.59
C LEU A 626 -2.27 -0.58 22.60
N LEU A 627 -2.73 -1.63 23.29
CA LEU A 627 -2.01 -2.33 24.36
C LEU A 627 -2.50 -3.78 24.47
N ASN A 628 -1.64 -4.65 25.00
CA ASN A 628 -1.99 -6.00 25.40
C ASN A 628 -2.82 -6.00 26.71
N PRO A 629 -3.51 -7.10 27.07
CA PRO A 629 -4.21 -7.23 28.35
C PRO A 629 -3.25 -7.08 29.54
N GLY A 630 -3.59 -6.22 30.50
CA GLY A 630 -2.70 -5.85 31.61
C GLY A 630 -3.24 -4.68 32.45
N GLU A 631 -2.54 -4.35 33.53
CA GLU A 631 -2.80 -3.16 34.35
C GLU A 631 -1.67 -2.15 34.15
N TYR A 632 -2.04 -0.90 33.84
CA TYR A 632 -1.12 0.14 33.39
C TYR A 632 -1.33 1.43 34.18
N GLU A 633 -0.26 2.02 34.70
CA GLU A 633 -0.31 3.41 35.18
C GLU A 633 -0.24 4.36 33.98
N VAL A 634 -1.25 5.21 33.83
CA VAL A 634 -1.39 6.13 32.71
C VAL A 634 -1.36 7.56 33.22
N THR A 635 -0.41 8.34 32.74
CA THR A 635 -0.22 9.75 33.09
C THR A 635 -0.55 10.63 31.89
N VAL A 636 -1.54 11.50 32.04
CA VAL A 636 -1.93 12.50 31.04
C VAL A 636 -1.40 13.87 31.42
N SER A 637 -0.83 14.60 30.45
CA SER A 637 -0.33 15.97 30.63
C SER A 637 -0.61 16.86 29.41
N ALA A 638 -0.80 18.17 29.61
CA ALA A 638 -1.11 19.13 28.55
C ALA A 638 -0.61 20.54 28.91
N GLU A 639 -0.28 21.39 27.92
CA GLU A 639 0.25 22.73 28.21
C GLU A 639 -0.76 23.58 29.01
N GLY A 640 -0.29 24.15 30.11
CA GLY A 640 -1.12 24.99 30.97
C GLY A 640 -2.04 24.24 31.95
N TYR A 641 -2.07 22.90 31.92
CA TYR A 641 -2.79 22.06 32.89
C TYR A 641 -1.84 21.39 33.90
N ASN A 642 -2.37 20.96 35.04
CA ASN A 642 -1.70 20.04 35.94
C ASN A 642 -1.85 18.61 35.38
N PRO A 643 -0.79 17.78 35.34
CA PRO A 643 -0.91 16.37 34.96
C PRO A 643 -1.85 15.58 35.87
N SER A 644 -2.37 14.46 35.35
CA SER A 644 -3.22 13.53 36.10
C SER A 644 -2.81 12.09 35.80
N THR A 645 -2.58 11.31 36.84
CA THR A 645 -2.17 9.90 36.75
C THR A 645 -3.28 8.99 37.29
N ARG A 646 -3.54 7.86 36.63
CA ARG A 646 -4.55 6.86 36.99
C ARG A 646 -4.12 5.46 36.54
N MET A 647 -4.51 4.43 37.30
CA MET A 647 -4.50 3.06 36.78
C MET A 647 -5.63 2.87 35.76
N CYS A 648 -5.29 2.32 34.60
CA CYS A 648 -6.21 1.81 33.57
C CYS A 648 -5.94 0.31 33.36
N ARG A 649 -6.98 -0.51 33.15
CA ARG A 649 -6.85 -1.96 32.99
C ARG A 649 -7.36 -2.41 31.63
N VAL A 650 -6.49 -2.99 30.80
CA VAL A 650 -6.85 -3.59 29.52
C VAL A 650 -7.32 -5.03 29.78
N MET A 651 -8.50 -5.36 29.26
CA MET A 651 -9.12 -6.69 29.43
C MET A 651 -8.81 -7.60 28.23
N TYR A 652 -9.11 -8.90 28.37
CA TYR A 652 -9.00 -9.88 27.27
C TYR A 652 -10.15 -9.80 26.25
N GLU A 653 -11.16 -8.96 26.52
CA GLU A 653 -12.29 -8.71 25.62
C GLU A 653 -11.85 -8.05 24.30
N HIS A 654 -12.72 -8.09 23.29
CA HIS A 654 -12.48 -7.48 21.97
C HIS A 654 -12.91 -6.00 21.89
N TYR A 655 -13.10 -5.34 23.03
CA TYR A 655 -13.45 -3.93 23.16
C TYR A 655 -12.38 -3.18 23.98
N PRO A 656 -12.11 -1.90 23.68
CA PRO A 656 -11.07 -1.14 24.36
C PRO A 656 -11.60 -0.59 25.69
N THR A 657 -10.81 -0.66 26.77
CA THR A 657 -11.24 -0.12 28.07
C THR A 657 -11.29 1.41 28.02
N ILE A 658 -12.44 1.98 28.42
CA ILE A 658 -12.62 3.43 28.51
C ILE A 658 -11.89 3.98 29.75
N CYS A 659 -10.93 4.89 29.56
CA CYS A 659 -10.18 5.55 30.62
C CYS A 659 -10.14 7.08 30.47
N ASP A 660 -11.27 7.76 30.72
CA ASP A 660 -11.39 9.22 30.64
C ASP A 660 -10.53 9.98 31.67
N PHE A 661 -10.06 11.19 31.31
CA PHE A 661 -9.32 12.09 32.20
C PHE A 661 -9.95 13.49 32.25
N ARG A 662 -9.87 14.16 33.41
CA ARG A 662 -10.31 15.55 33.58
C ARG A 662 -9.21 16.40 34.20
N LEU A 663 -8.54 17.21 33.39
CA LEU A 663 -7.38 17.99 33.79
C LEU A 663 -7.79 19.33 34.42
N THR A 664 -7.01 19.78 35.42
CA THR A 664 -7.20 21.11 36.04
C THR A 664 -6.21 22.12 35.48
N LYS A 665 -6.69 23.28 35.03
CA LYS A 665 -5.81 24.36 34.59
C LYS A 665 -4.90 24.86 35.72
N THR A 666 -3.63 25.06 35.39
CA THR A 666 -2.64 25.68 36.28
C THR A 666 -3.09 27.09 36.71
N PRO A 667 -2.65 27.58 37.88
CA PRO A 667 -2.91 28.97 38.30
C PRO A 667 -2.40 30.02 37.30
N LYS A 668 -1.30 29.71 36.58
CA LYS A 668 -0.73 30.56 35.51
C LYS A 668 -1.68 30.66 34.32
N GLN A 669 -2.23 29.54 33.85
CA GLN A 669 -3.14 29.49 32.71
C GLN A 669 -4.52 30.10 33.05
N ARG A 670 -5.10 29.77 34.20
CA ARG A 670 -6.34 30.41 34.69
C ARG A 670 -6.18 31.94 34.77
N LEU A 671 -5.02 32.44 35.20
CA LEU A 671 -4.76 33.89 35.23
C LEU A 671 -4.62 34.52 33.83
N LYS A 672 -3.99 33.82 32.88
CA LYS A 672 -3.89 34.22 31.46
C LYS A 672 -5.28 34.38 30.84
N GLU A 673 -6.18 33.42 31.09
CA GLU A 673 -7.57 33.44 30.62
C GLU A 673 -8.41 34.54 31.29
N ILE A 674 -8.28 34.75 32.60
CA ILE A 674 -8.95 35.86 33.31
C ILE A 674 -8.54 37.21 32.71
N LEU A 675 -7.24 37.43 32.49
CA LEU A 675 -6.72 38.66 31.89
C LEU A 675 -7.20 38.85 30.45
N ALA A 676 -7.19 37.79 29.63
CA ALA A 676 -7.68 37.85 28.24
C ALA A 676 -9.17 38.20 28.16
N LYS A 677 -9.98 37.76 29.14
CA LYS A 677 -11.41 38.10 29.27
C LYS A 677 -11.66 39.47 29.95
N GLY A 678 -10.63 40.32 30.08
CA GLY A 678 -10.73 41.66 30.71
C GLY A 678 -10.90 41.64 32.24
N GLY A 679 -10.77 40.46 32.86
CA GLY A 679 -10.88 40.27 34.30
C GLY A 679 -9.71 40.88 35.08
N LYS A 680 -10.00 41.44 36.25
CA LYS A 680 -8.99 42.02 37.14
C LYS A 680 -8.28 40.92 37.92
N LEU A 681 -6.96 41.06 38.12
CA LEU A 681 -6.16 40.16 38.96
C LEU A 681 -6.81 39.96 40.35
N PRO A 682 -6.80 38.74 40.93
CA PRO A 682 -7.22 38.50 42.31
C PRO A 682 -6.51 39.43 43.32
N LYS A 683 -7.25 39.97 44.30
CA LYS A 683 -6.76 41.03 45.22
C LYS A 683 -5.53 40.60 46.03
N ASP A 684 -5.51 39.34 46.47
CA ASP A 684 -4.38 38.69 47.14
C ASP A 684 -3.12 38.65 46.25
N LEU A 685 -3.30 38.34 44.96
CA LEU A 685 -2.21 38.30 43.99
C LEU A 685 -1.67 39.70 43.69
N GLN A 686 -2.55 40.71 43.60
CA GLN A 686 -2.14 42.12 43.51
C GLN A 686 -1.31 42.54 44.73
N LEU A 687 -1.74 42.14 45.94
CA LEU A 687 -1.02 42.43 47.19
C LEU A 687 0.35 41.74 47.24
N ARG A 688 0.44 40.44 46.88
CA ARG A 688 1.71 39.70 46.77
C ARG A 688 2.65 40.34 45.74
N LEU A 689 2.16 40.71 44.56
CA LEU A 689 2.96 41.41 43.54
C LEU A 689 3.42 42.80 43.99
N ARG A 690 2.59 43.54 44.74
CA ARG A 690 2.98 44.82 45.36
C ARG A 690 4.07 44.64 46.40
N GLN A 691 3.98 43.62 47.25
CA GLN A 691 5.02 43.26 48.22
C GLN A 691 6.34 42.83 47.53
N LEU A 692 6.27 42.03 46.47
CA LEU A 692 7.44 41.62 45.68
C LEU A 692 8.11 42.81 44.98
N ARG A 693 7.34 43.71 44.37
CA ARG A 693 7.85 44.98 43.81
C ARG A 693 8.54 45.81 44.90
N LEU A 694 7.93 45.98 46.07
CA LEU A 694 8.53 46.68 47.21
C LEU A 694 9.82 46.01 47.73
N ARG A 695 9.89 44.68 47.78
CA ARG A 695 11.12 43.94 48.11
C ARG A 695 12.23 44.19 47.08
N LYS A 696 11.93 44.06 45.78
CA LYS A 696 12.91 44.29 44.69
C LYS A 696 13.40 45.73 44.67
N LEU A 697 12.50 46.70 44.92
CA LEU A 697 12.84 48.13 44.99
C LEU A 697 13.73 48.43 46.21
N ARG A 698 13.39 47.92 47.41
CA ARG A 698 14.25 48.01 48.60
C ARG A 698 15.64 47.39 48.39
N ALA A 699 15.73 46.23 47.72
CA ALA A 699 17.01 45.61 47.39
C ALA A 699 17.84 46.48 46.42
N SER A 700 17.21 47.04 45.38
CA SER A 700 17.86 47.95 44.43
C SER A 700 18.34 49.24 45.11
N THR A 701 17.53 49.85 45.98
CA THR A 701 17.92 51.02 46.78
C THR A 701 19.08 50.68 47.73
N LYS A 702 19.08 49.52 48.38
CA LYS A 702 20.20 49.06 49.21
C LYS A 702 21.49 48.93 48.40
N ALA A 703 21.44 48.32 47.21
CA ALA A 703 22.59 48.19 46.32
C ALA A 703 23.13 49.55 45.83
N ILE A 704 22.24 50.49 45.45
CA ILE A 704 22.61 51.86 45.07
C ILE A 704 23.28 52.59 46.24
N ASN A 705 22.73 52.48 47.46
CA ASN A 705 23.29 53.11 48.65
C ASN A 705 24.64 52.49 49.05
N SER A 706 24.82 51.18 48.92
CA SER A 706 26.12 50.52 49.11
C SER A 706 27.16 51.00 48.09
N ARG A 707 26.78 51.15 46.80
CA ARG A 707 27.68 51.73 45.78
C ARG A 707 28.05 53.18 46.08
N ARG A 708 27.10 54.01 46.51
CA ARG A 708 27.35 55.40 46.94
C ARG A 708 28.26 55.48 48.17
N ALA A 709 28.06 54.61 49.16
CA ALA A 709 28.91 54.53 50.34
C ALA A 709 30.35 54.08 50.01
N ALA A 710 30.51 53.14 49.08
CA ALA A 710 31.83 52.72 48.58
C ALA A 710 32.54 53.86 47.84
N ALA A 711 31.83 54.58 46.95
CA ALA A 711 32.37 55.75 46.27
C ALA A 711 32.75 56.88 47.24
N SER A 712 31.91 57.17 48.24
CA SER A 712 32.18 58.19 49.26
C SER A 712 33.34 57.82 50.18
N ARG A 713 33.59 56.52 50.45
CA ARG A 713 34.82 56.07 51.13
C ARG A 713 36.05 56.26 50.24
N LYS A 714 35.94 55.95 48.94
CA LYS A 714 37.05 56.10 47.99
C LYS A 714 37.47 57.57 47.81
N ALA A 715 36.51 58.50 47.83
CA ALA A 715 36.74 59.96 47.79
C ALA A 715 37.05 60.61 49.15
N ARG A 716 37.33 59.82 50.19
CA ARG A 716 37.81 60.26 51.51
C ARG A 716 39.15 59.59 51.91
N GLY A 717 39.78 58.87 50.98
CA GLY A 717 41.06 58.19 51.14
C GLY A 717 42.02 58.53 49.99
N SER A 718 41.93 59.76 49.51
CA SER A 718 42.65 60.36 48.37
C SER A 718 42.90 61.83 48.67
#